data_AF-A0A964E932-F1
#
_entry.id   AF-A0A964E932-F1
#
_cell.length_a   1.000
_cell.length_b   1.000
_cell.length_c   1.000
_cell.angle_alpha   90.00
_cell.angle_beta   90.00
_cell.angle_gamma   90.00
#
_symmetry.space_group_name_H-M   'P 1'
#
loop_
_entity.id
_entity.type
_entity.pdbx_description
1 polymer ?
#
loop_
_entity_poly.entity_id
_entity_poly.type
_entity_poly.pdbx_seq_one_letter_code
_entity_poly.pdbx_strand_id
1 'polypeptide(L)'
;MRRVLMLLLMFILVNMAHSQSNDELKSLIETSSGQQKSQYLIQLSNNLKKDSPKEAFDYAVEGLQLADGNSSLEGAGNALAGQTALALKDYNNAAIYAVKAAEIYQGKDEKNYAVSVSVAADAYAAKGDFGNAIKYDELGCKSYQKVGNDKSAGFCAVGVAEAYSKQKNNKKAIEWYQEAADLFAKGGDPSNQVQCLTTKGALQSNFGDFNSAKKTLEAALDLANKSGLKPQAQKIEEHLNTVKNNLENSQNTTAFEAEKNEETEAYIESMEFNQAKSLAEIEQLSEEVQLAELKVKAKQDEANLLILQNQKLAWEAEQALLAKDLATAKADAATAEKDAEAAKASMLYIIIGALLFFVILILIGFVLKNNSNKKLQLKNKEILSKNEEISNQRDEILKQTKNIEQSMDYATKIQQALLPSSTHFKEVVPSSFVFLRPKDNVSGDFFWFHELEDGFIAAAADCTGHGVPGAFMSIIFSNLLDKVVVDEGITDPSQILESISARLTNKMKERKISEKEFKDGMDVSIVHINRYNELVYSGARNPIYIVQKGELKEIKGTRRSVGMHDDRFKTPFENHKIQIEKMDKVFLFSDGFPDQKGGPKGKKFYYQPFKELLSGISSGSIAGADIELNKVYNDWRGKHEQFDDVLVVGIEVL
;
A
#
# COMPACT_ATOMS: atom_id res chain seq x y z
N MET A 1 -30.51 -42.35 -2.60
CA MET A 1 -29.21 -42.25 -3.31
C MET A 1 -28.89 -40.86 -3.88
N ARG A 2 -29.83 -40.13 -4.51
CA ARG A 2 -29.54 -38.78 -5.08
C ARG A 2 -29.15 -37.68 -4.07
N ARG A 3 -29.63 -37.73 -2.83
CA ARG A 3 -29.25 -36.74 -1.78
C ARG A 3 -27.87 -36.99 -1.14
N VAL A 4 -27.39 -38.25 -1.15
CA VAL A 4 -26.06 -38.60 -0.65
C VAL A 4 -24.99 -38.27 -1.70
N LEU A 5 -25.31 -38.40 -3.00
CA LEU A 5 -24.41 -38.01 -4.09
C LEU A 5 -24.25 -36.47 -4.19
N MET A 6 -25.28 -35.69 -3.86
CA MET A 6 -25.19 -34.22 -3.81
C MET A 6 -24.40 -33.71 -2.61
N LEU A 7 -24.47 -34.40 -1.46
CA LEU A 7 -23.63 -34.09 -0.29
C LEU A 7 -22.17 -34.49 -0.51
N LEU A 8 -21.89 -35.57 -1.26
CA LEU A 8 -20.51 -35.93 -1.66
C LEU A 8 -19.94 -34.98 -2.73
N LEU A 9 -20.77 -34.43 -3.63
CA LEU A 9 -20.36 -33.38 -4.58
C LEU A 9 -20.17 -32.00 -3.91
N MET A 10 -20.88 -31.71 -2.81
CA MET A 10 -20.58 -30.56 -1.97
C MET A 10 -19.39 -30.78 -1.03
N PHE A 11 -19.04 -32.03 -0.69
CA PHE A 11 -17.84 -32.35 0.09
C PHE A 11 -16.55 -32.34 -0.74
N ILE A 12 -16.64 -32.54 -2.06
CA ILE A 12 -15.49 -32.49 -2.98
C ILE A 12 -15.14 -31.05 -3.41
N LEU A 13 -16.00 -30.06 -3.14
CA LEU A 13 -15.71 -28.63 -3.37
C LEU A 13 -15.17 -27.89 -2.14
N VAL A 14 -15.03 -28.55 -0.99
CA VAL A 14 -14.60 -27.91 0.27
C VAL A 14 -13.19 -28.33 0.73
N ASN A 15 -12.47 -29.20 0.01
CA ASN A 15 -11.13 -29.65 0.42
C ASN A 15 -10.12 -29.79 -0.73
N MET A 16 -9.97 -28.73 -1.53
CA MET A 16 -8.71 -28.50 -2.25
C MET A 16 -8.23 -27.07 -2.03
N ALA A 17 -7.74 -26.80 -0.82
CA ALA A 17 -6.73 -25.77 -0.61
C ALA A 17 -5.37 -26.31 -1.13
N HIS A 18 -5.28 -26.59 -2.43
CA HIS A 18 -3.98 -26.56 -3.09
C HIS A 18 -3.70 -25.08 -3.32
N SER A 19 -2.63 -24.55 -2.70
CA SER A 19 -2.13 -23.24 -3.07
C SER A 19 -1.76 -23.30 -4.55
N GLN A 20 -2.55 -22.64 -5.39
CA GLN A 20 -2.23 -22.51 -6.81
C GLN A 20 -0.81 -21.96 -6.93
N SER A 21 -0.02 -22.55 -7.82
CA SER A 21 1.35 -22.08 -8.02
C SER A 21 1.34 -20.64 -8.53
N ASN A 22 2.42 -19.89 -8.30
CA ASN A 22 2.51 -18.51 -8.80
C ASN A 22 2.37 -18.44 -10.32
N ASP A 23 2.81 -19.48 -11.04
CA ASP A 23 2.71 -19.58 -12.49
C ASP A 23 1.27 -19.86 -12.95
N GLU A 24 0.53 -20.71 -12.22
CA GLU A 24 -0.90 -20.93 -12.45
C GLU A 24 -1.71 -19.64 -12.22
N LEU A 25 -1.43 -18.91 -11.13
CA LEU A 25 -2.10 -17.64 -10.83
C LEU A 25 -1.83 -16.60 -11.93
N LYS A 26 -0.60 -16.50 -12.44
CA LYS A 26 -0.26 -15.61 -13.56
C LYS A 26 -1.06 -15.96 -14.82
N SER A 27 -1.18 -17.24 -15.16
CA SER A 27 -1.98 -17.69 -16.31
C SER A 27 -3.49 -17.38 -16.13
N LEU A 28 -4.02 -17.57 -14.92
CA LEU A 28 -5.41 -17.24 -14.59
C LEU A 28 -5.69 -15.73 -14.64
N ILE A 29 -4.71 -14.89 -14.29
CA ILE A 29 -4.81 -13.43 -14.38
C ILE A 29 -4.93 -12.97 -15.84
N GLU A 30 -4.23 -13.62 -16.78
CA GLU A 30 -4.27 -13.27 -18.20
C GLU A 30 -5.62 -13.57 -18.86
N THR A 31 -6.34 -14.57 -18.35
CA THR A 31 -7.60 -15.08 -18.92
C THR A 31 -8.86 -14.61 -18.18
N SER A 32 -8.71 -13.86 -17.09
CA SER A 32 -9.82 -13.36 -16.26
C SER A 32 -10.01 -11.85 -16.38
N SER A 33 -11.17 -11.36 -15.95
CA SER A 33 -11.50 -9.92 -15.90
C SER A 33 -12.32 -9.57 -14.66
N GLY A 34 -12.42 -8.27 -14.34
CA GLY A 34 -13.21 -7.75 -13.22
C GLY A 34 -12.83 -8.35 -11.86
N GLN A 35 -13.85 -8.69 -11.05
CA GLN A 35 -13.66 -9.21 -9.69
C GLN A 35 -12.92 -10.55 -9.64
N GLN A 36 -13.05 -11.38 -10.68
CA GLN A 36 -12.33 -12.66 -10.74
C GLN A 36 -10.82 -12.43 -10.93
N LYS A 37 -10.45 -11.48 -11.80
CA LYS A 37 -9.05 -11.06 -11.94
C LYS A 37 -8.53 -10.42 -10.64
N SER A 38 -9.35 -9.61 -9.98
CA SER A 38 -9.04 -9.02 -8.66
C SER A 38 -8.68 -10.10 -7.63
N GLN A 39 -9.46 -11.18 -7.53
CA GLN A 39 -9.20 -12.30 -6.64
C GLN A 39 -7.83 -12.94 -6.88
N TYR A 40 -7.49 -13.25 -8.14
CA TYR A 40 -6.21 -13.88 -8.45
C TYR A 40 -5.02 -12.95 -8.21
N LEU A 41 -5.16 -11.65 -8.51
CA LEU A 41 -4.13 -10.64 -8.21
C LEU A 41 -3.86 -10.52 -6.71
N ILE A 42 -4.91 -10.51 -5.89
CA ILE A 42 -4.81 -10.46 -4.42
C ILE A 42 -4.15 -11.74 -3.88
N GLN A 43 -4.50 -12.92 -4.41
CA GLN A 43 -3.86 -14.18 -4.03
C GLN A 43 -2.38 -14.21 -4.39
N LEU A 44 -2.03 -13.80 -5.61
CA LEU A 44 -0.64 -13.73 -6.07
C LEU A 44 0.18 -12.74 -5.24
N SER A 45 -0.39 -11.58 -4.93
CA SER A 45 0.21 -10.60 -4.03
C SER A 45 0.52 -11.22 -2.65
N ASN A 46 -0.42 -11.95 -2.07
CA ASN A 46 -0.20 -12.58 -0.76
C ASN A 46 0.92 -13.64 -0.79
N ASN A 47 1.08 -14.37 -1.90
CA ASN A 47 2.19 -15.31 -2.06
C ASN A 47 3.54 -14.59 -2.16
N LEU A 48 3.59 -13.49 -2.92
CA LEU A 48 4.83 -12.77 -3.22
C LEU A 48 5.28 -11.79 -2.11
N LYS A 49 4.43 -11.48 -1.12
CA LYS A 49 4.69 -10.40 -0.16
C LYS A 49 6.00 -10.49 0.62
N LYS A 50 6.56 -11.68 0.79
CA LYS A 50 7.87 -11.89 1.44
C LYS A 50 9.04 -11.87 0.45
N ASP A 51 8.87 -12.54 -0.69
CA ASP A 51 9.96 -12.78 -1.65
C ASP A 51 10.16 -11.60 -2.60
N SER A 52 9.08 -10.91 -2.96
CA SER A 52 9.07 -9.81 -3.94
C SER A 52 8.05 -8.76 -3.53
N PRO A 53 8.32 -7.99 -2.46
CA PRO A 53 7.35 -7.06 -1.87
C PRO A 53 6.92 -5.95 -2.83
N LYS A 54 7.78 -5.56 -3.79
CA LYS A 54 7.42 -4.57 -4.82
C LYS A 54 6.36 -5.09 -5.79
N GLU A 55 6.59 -6.28 -6.35
CA GLU A 55 5.61 -6.93 -7.23
C GLU A 55 4.31 -7.22 -6.47
N ALA A 56 4.41 -7.70 -5.22
CA ALA A 56 3.25 -7.95 -4.38
C ALA A 56 2.43 -6.67 -4.13
N PHE A 57 3.08 -5.52 -3.91
CA PHE A 57 2.39 -4.24 -3.77
C PHE A 57 1.65 -3.86 -5.05
N ASP A 58 2.31 -3.97 -6.21
CA ASP A 58 1.72 -3.60 -7.50
C ASP A 58 0.50 -4.49 -7.82
N TYR A 59 0.58 -5.80 -7.59
CA TYR A 59 -0.57 -6.71 -7.74
C TYR A 59 -1.69 -6.44 -6.72
N ALA A 60 -1.38 -6.05 -5.48
CA ALA A 60 -2.40 -5.69 -4.50
C ALA A 60 -3.19 -4.43 -4.93
N VAL A 61 -2.50 -3.43 -5.47
CA VAL A 61 -3.11 -2.19 -5.95
C VAL A 61 -3.93 -2.43 -7.22
N GLU A 62 -3.41 -3.21 -8.18
CA GLU A 62 -4.18 -3.59 -9.39
C GLU A 62 -5.44 -4.40 -9.00
N GLY A 63 -5.29 -5.37 -8.09
CA GLY A 63 -6.40 -6.16 -7.58
C GLY A 63 -7.46 -5.29 -6.90
N LEU A 64 -7.03 -4.31 -6.10
CA LEU A 64 -7.92 -3.35 -5.45
C LEU A 64 -8.72 -2.50 -6.44
N GLN A 65 -8.09 -2.02 -7.53
CA GLN A 65 -8.78 -1.24 -8.57
C GLN A 65 -9.89 -2.05 -9.27
N LEU A 66 -9.71 -3.37 -9.37
CA LEU A 66 -10.64 -4.29 -10.03
C LEU A 66 -11.68 -4.90 -9.06
N ALA A 67 -11.68 -4.49 -7.79
CA ALA A 67 -12.58 -5.03 -6.77
C ALA A 67 -14.06 -4.65 -6.99
N ASP A 68 -14.33 -3.58 -7.74
CA ASP A 68 -15.68 -3.17 -8.19
C ASP A 68 -16.74 -3.15 -7.06
N GLY A 69 -16.42 -2.49 -5.94
CA GLY A 69 -17.31 -2.34 -4.79
C GLY A 69 -17.45 -3.60 -3.91
N ASN A 70 -16.73 -4.68 -4.21
CA ASN A 70 -16.71 -5.88 -3.38
C ASN A 70 -15.87 -5.64 -2.10
N SER A 71 -16.55 -5.39 -0.98
CA SER A 71 -15.89 -5.07 0.29
C SER A 71 -14.88 -6.12 0.77
N SER A 72 -15.07 -7.40 0.43
CA SER A 72 -14.11 -8.45 0.81
C SER A 72 -12.80 -8.32 0.03
N LEU A 73 -12.88 -8.04 -1.28
CA LEU A 73 -11.71 -7.85 -2.14
C LEU A 73 -11.03 -6.52 -1.84
N GLU A 74 -11.81 -5.47 -1.60
CA GLU A 74 -11.28 -4.18 -1.17
C GLU A 74 -10.53 -4.29 0.16
N GLY A 75 -11.10 -4.99 1.15
CA GLY A 75 -10.43 -5.23 2.42
C GLY A 75 -9.12 -5.99 2.25
N ALA A 76 -9.12 -7.05 1.44
CA ALA A 76 -7.94 -7.88 1.22
C ALA A 76 -6.84 -7.15 0.43
N GLY A 77 -7.21 -6.44 -0.63
CA GLY A 77 -6.30 -5.62 -1.44
C GLY A 77 -5.66 -4.50 -0.63
N ASN A 78 -6.46 -3.74 0.14
CA ASN A 78 -5.92 -2.70 1.03
C ASN A 78 -4.98 -3.29 2.10
N ALA A 79 -5.33 -4.44 2.72
CA ALA A 79 -4.49 -5.04 3.75
C ALA A 79 -3.14 -5.51 3.21
N LEU A 80 -3.11 -6.10 2.01
CA LEU A 80 -1.87 -6.54 1.36
C LEU A 80 -1.05 -5.36 0.85
N ALA A 81 -1.68 -4.35 0.26
CA ALA A 81 -1.00 -3.12 -0.15
C ALA A 81 -0.36 -2.41 1.07
N GLY A 82 -1.05 -2.40 2.22
CA GLY A 82 -0.50 -1.88 3.48
C GLY A 82 0.75 -2.64 3.95
N GLN A 83 0.66 -3.97 4.03
CA GLN A 83 1.77 -4.84 4.46
C GLN A 83 2.99 -4.73 3.54
N THR A 84 2.76 -4.74 2.23
CA THR A 84 3.84 -4.70 1.22
C THR A 84 4.47 -3.31 1.12
N ALA A 85 3.68 -2.24 1.23
CA ALA A 85 4.23 -0.88 1.35
C ALA A 85 5.10 -0.72 2.60
N LEU A 86 4.70 -1.32 3.73
CA LEU A 86 5.51 -1.30 4.96
C LEU A 86 6.85 -2.01 4.74
N ALA A 87 6.84 -3.17 4.08
CA ALA A 87 8.07 -3.90 3.72
C ALA A 87 8.99 -3.09 2.78
N LEU A 88 8.40 -2.28 1.88
CA LEU A 88 9.11 -1.35 1.00
C LEU A 88 9.58 -0.06 1.69
N LYS A 89 9.28 0.11 2.98
CA LYS A 89 9.50 1.34 3.75
C LYS A 89 8.76 2.56 3.20
N ASP A 90 7.71 2.34 2.41
CA ASP A 90 6.76 3.38 1.99
C ASP A 90 5.69 3.56 3.06
N TYR A 91 6.09 4.22 4.15
CA TYR A 91 5.25 4.34 5.33
C TYR A 91 4.00 5.20 5.11
N ASN A 92 3.98 6.07 4.10
CA ASN A 92 2.80 6.87 3.76
C ASN A 92 1.71 5.98 3.16
N ASN A 93 2.06 5.21 2.14
CA ASN A 93 1.11 4.29 1.53
C ASN A 93 0.73 3.15 2.49
N ALA A 94 1.68 2.64 3.28
CA ALA A 94 1.41 1.64 4.30
C ALA A 94 0.30 2.10 5.26
N ALA A 95 0.42 3.31 5.81
CA ALA A 95 -0.60 3.87 6.71
C ALA A 95 -1.95 4.05 6.02
N ILE A 96 -1.98 4.60 4.79
CA ILE A 96 -3.22 4.86 4.05
C ILE A 96 -3.98 3.55 3.79
N TYR A 97 -3.31 2.55 3.21
CA TYR A 97 -3.94 1.30 2.83
C TYR A 97 -4.32 0.46 4.07
N ALA A 98 -3.46 0.43 5.10
CA ALA A 98 -3.76 -0.29 6.33
C ALA A 98 -4.97 0.30 7.10
N VAL A 99 -5.10 1.62 7.16
CA VAL A 99 -6.27 2.27 7.78
C VAL A 99 -7.55 1.97 6.99
N LYS A 100 -7.52 2.04 5.66
CA LYS A 100 -8.67 1.66 4.81
C LYS A 100 -9.08 0.20 5.01
N ALA A 101 -8.11 -0.71 5.09
CA ALA A 101 -8.39 -2.11 5.38
C ALA A 101 -9.05 -2.28 6.76
N ALA A 102 -8.53 -1.59 7.79
CA ALA A 102 -9.11 -1.61 9.12
C ALA A 102 -10.56 -1.09 9.13
N GLU A 103 -10.86 0.01 8.45
CA GLU A 103 -12.23 0.54 8.34
C GLU A 103 -13.20 -0.47 7.71
N ILE A 104 -12.75 -1.23 6.72
CA ILE A 104 -13.57 -2.25 6.05
C ILE A 104 -13.84 -3.44 6.98
N TYR A 105 -12.83 -3.90 7.70
CA TYR A 105 -12.91 -5.08 8.55
C TYR A 105 -13.54 -4.82 9.92
N GLN A 106 -13.63 -3.57 10.36
CA GLN A 106 -14.15 -3.20 11.67
C GLN A 106 -15.55 -3.77 11.90
N GLY A 107 -15.70 -4.59 12.94
CA GLY A 107 -16.98 -5.23 13.30
C GLY A 107 -17.44 -6.36 12.36
N LYS A 108 -16.64 -6.70 11.34
CA LYS A 108 -16.93 -7.79 10.38
C LYS A 108 -15.93 -8.93 10.47
N ASP A 109 -14.64 -8.62 10.57
CA ASP A 109 -13.55 -9.59 10.67
C ASP A 109 -12.49 -9.10 11.65
N GLU A 110 -12.59 -9.53 12.91
CA GLU A 110 -11.71 -9.05 13.98
C GLU A 110 -10.25 -9.46 13.76
N LYS A 111 -9.99 -10.58 13.06
CA LYS A 111 -8.63 -11.06 12.78
C LYS A 111 -7.95 -10.15 11.76
N ASN A 112 -8.61 -9.88 10.64
CA ASN A 112 -8.06 -9.01 9.61
C ASN A 112 -8.06 -7.53 10.04
N TYR A 113 -9.00 -7.12 10.89
CA TYR A 113 -8.96 -5.82 11.57
C TYR A 113 -7.69 -5.69 12.42
N ALA A 114 -7.39 -6.66 13.29
CA ALA A 114 -6.21 -6.65 14.16
C ALA A 114 -4.89 -6.50 13.37
N VAL A 115 -4.76 -7.27 12.28
CA VAL A 115 -3.59 -7.18 11.38
C VAL A 115 -3.49 -5.80 10.75
N SER A 116 -4.60 -5.27 10.25
CA SER A 116 -4.60 -3.97 9.55
C SER A 116 -4.26 -2.81 10.47
N VAL A 117 -4.78 -2.77 11.70
CA VAL A 117 -4.43 -1.71 12.65
C VAL A 117 -2.99 -1.82 13.15
N SER A 118 -2.44 -3.03 13.30
CA SER A 118 -1.03 -3.23 13.66
C SER A 118 -0.09 -2.71 12.56
N VAL A 119 -0.39 -3.01 11.28
CA VAL A 119 0.39 -2.48 10.14
C VAL A 119 0.30 -0.95 10.07
N ALA A 120 -0.87 -0.37 10.36
CA ALA A 120 -1.04 1.07 10.43
C ALA A 120 -0.16 1.66 11.55
N ALA A 121 -0.14 1.03 12.73
CA ALA A 121 0.67 1.47 13.87
C ALA A 121 2.16 1.48 13.52
N ASP A 122 2.68 0.39 12.95
CA ASP A 122 4.08 0.29 12.49
C ASP A 122 4.44 1.40 11.50
N ALA A 123 3.54 1.66 10.53
CA ALA A 123 3.74 2.71 9.54
C ALA A 123 3.78 4.12 10.17
N TYR A 124 2.90 4.42 11.13
CA TYR A 124 2.92 5.69 11.85
C TYR A 124 4.15 5.83 12.75
N ALA A 125 4.57 4.75 13.43
CA ALA A 125 5.77 4.74 14.25
C ALA A 125 7.03 5.04 13.41
N ALA A 126 7.15 4.40 12.24
CA ALA A 126 8.26 4.63 11.33
C ALA A 126 8.30 6.06 10.75
N LYS A 127 7.15 6.74 10.68
CA LYS A 127 7.04 8.17 10.31
C LYS A 127 7.36 9.12 11.46
N GLY A 128 7.50 8.63 12.69
CA GLY A 128 7.63 9.46 13.89
C GLY A 128 6.30 10.04 14.40
N ASP A 129 5.16 9.61 13.86
CA ASP A 129 3.83 9.99 14.34
C ASP A 129 3.41 9.05 15.49
N PHE A 130 4.04 9.27 16.64
CA PHE A 130 3.85 8.41 17.80
C PHE A 130 2.43 8.49 18.39
N GLY A 131 1.69 9.58 18.15
CA GLY A 131 0.31 9.72 18.60
C GLY A 131 -0.62 8.75 17.89
N ASN A 132 -0.53 8.67 16.56
CA ASN A 132 -1.29 7.69 15.79
C ASN A 132 -0.77 6.26 15.99
N ALA A 133 0.55 6.06 16.12
CA ALA A 133 1.12 4.74 16.42
C ALA A 133 0.51 4.14 17.69
N ILE A 134 0.54 4.88 18.81
CA ILE A 134 -0.06 4.47 20.09
C ILE A 134 -1.55 4.14 19.92
N LYS A 135 -2.30 5.01 19.24
CA LYS A 135 -3.73 4.82 19.01
C LYS A 135 -4.01 3.48 18.31
N TYR A 136 -3.29 3.19 17.21
CA TYR A 136 -3.54 1.99 16.42
C TYR A 136 -2.98 0.72 17.09
N ASP A 137 -1.86 0.79 17.81
CA ASP A 137 -1.36 -0.34 18.59
C ASP A 137 -2.28 -0.68 19.77
N GLU A 138 -2.86 0.30 20.47
CA GLU A 138 -3.85 0.05 21.53
C GLU A 138 -5.11 -0.65 20.98
N LEU A 139 -5.52 -0.29 19.76
CA LEU A 139 -6.62 -0.97 19.06
C LEU A 139 -6.22 -2.39 18.66
N GLY A 140 -5.00 -2.57 18.14
CA GLY A 140 -4.44 -3.87 17.75
C GLY A 140 -4.32 -4.82 18.93
N CYS A 141 -3.78 -4.35 20.06
CA CYS A 141 -3.67 -5.11 21.30
C CYS A 141 -5.02 -5.66 21.75
N LYS A 142 -6.04 -4.79 21.87
CA LYS A 142 -7.41 -5.19 22.23
C LYS A 142 -8.01 -6.18 21.23
N SER A 143 -7.79 -5.97 19.94
CA SER A 143 -8.34 -6.83 18.89
C SER A 143 -7.67 -8.21 18.89
N TYR A 144 -6.35 -8.27 19.06
CA TYR A 144 -5.60 -9.53 19.12
C TYR A 144 -5.95 -10.35 20.37
N GLN A 145 -6.16 -9.71 21.52
CA GLN A 145 -6.67 -10.37 22.72
C GLN A 145 -8.05 -11.01 22.50
N LYS A 146 -8.98 -10.29 21.84
CA LYS A 146 -10.31 -10.84 21.56
C LYS A 146 -10.28 -12.08 20.67
N VAL A 147 -9.33 -12.17 19.74
CA VAL A 147 -9.16 -13.35 18.87
C VAL A 147 -8.23 -14.41 19.48
N GLY A 148 -7.84 -14.27 20.76
CA GLY A 148 -7.01 -15.23 21.48
C GLY A 148 -5.55 -15.27 21.04
N ASN A 149 -5.03 -14.21 20.44
CA ASN A 149 -3.64 -14.10 19.96
C ASN A 149 -2.82 -13.16 20.85
N ASP A 150 -2.60 -13.55 22.10
CA ASP A 150 -1.91 -12.73 23.11
C ASP A 150 -0.47 -12.39 22.72
N LYS A 151 0.20 -13.27 21.96
CA LYS A 151 1.54 -12.98 21.42
C LYS A 151 1.55 -11.77 20.50
N SER A 152 0.58 -11.67 19.59
CA SER A 152 0.47 -10.51 18.68
C SER A 152 0.01 -9.25 19.43
N ALA A 153 -0.83 -9.41 20.46
CA ALA A 153 -1.17 -8.32 21.36
C ALA A 153 0.07 -7.79 22.11
N GLY A 154 0.97 -8.69 22.53
CA GLY A 154 2.25 -8.34 23.15
C GLY A 154 3.13 -7.48 22.25
N PHE A 155 3.22 -7.78 20.95
CA PHE A 155 3.95 -6.94 19.99
C PHE A 155 3.34 -5.54 19.85
N CYS A 156 2.01 -5.42 19.79
CA CYS A 156 1.36 -4.11 19.81
C CYS A 156 1.68 -3.34 21.12
N ALA A 157 1.65 -4.00 22.27
CA ALA A 157 1.99 -3.38 23.55
C ALA A 157 3.46 -2.88 23.60
N VAL A 158 4.39 -3.61 22.97
CA VAL A 158 5.77 -3.14 22.77
C VAL A 158 5.80 -1.89 21.91
N GLY A 159 5.05 -1.85 20.80
CA GLY A 159 4.92 -0.66 19.95
C GLY A 159 4.47 0.58 20.72
N VAL A 160 3.46 0.43 21.60
CA VAL A 160 3.02 1.50 22.52
C VAL A 160 4.13 1.94 23.47
N ALA A 161 4.83 0.98 24.10
CA ALA A 161 5.91 1.27 25.04
C ALA A 161 7.07 2.03 24.37
N GLU A 162 7.47 1.60 23.17
CA GLU A 162 8.52 2.25 22.38
C GLU A 162 8.11 3.66 21.96
N ALA A 163 6.87 3.86 21.50
CA ALA A 163 6.35 5.16 21.11
C ALA A 163 6.32 6.15 22.30
N TYR A 164 5.97 5.69 23.51
CA TYR A 164 6.08 6.51 24.73
C TYR A 164 7.54 6.79 25.13
N SER A 165 8.42 5.82 24.99
CA SER A 165 9.86 5.98 25.23
C SER A 165 10.47 7.04 24.30
N LYS A 166 10.12 7.03 23.00
CA LYS A 166 10.53 8.06 22.03
C LYS A 166 10.00 9.45 22.36
N GLN A 167 8.84 9.54 23.00
CA GLN A 167 8.29 10.79 23.52
C GLN A 167 8.88 11.20 24.89
N LYS A 168 9.87 10.46 25.41
CA LYS A 168 10.47 10.64 26.75
C LYS A 168 9.47 10.47 27.90
N ASN A 169 8.35 9.80 27.66
CA ASN A 169 7.39 9.45 28.70
C ASN A 169 7.75 8.08 29.32
N ASN A 170 8.84 8.06 30.08
CA ASN A 170 9.41 6.83 30.62
C ASN A 170 8.45 6.10 31.57
N LYS A 171 7.62 6.83 32.32
CA LYS A 171 6.63 6.22 33.23
C LYS A 171 5.62 5.35 32.46
N LYS A 172 5.00 5.91 31.41
CA LYS A 172 4.07 5.15 30.56
C LYS A 172 4.78 4.04 29.78
N ALA A 173 6.01 4.27 29.32
CA ALA A 173 6.78 3.22 28.66
C ALA A 173 7.00 2.00 29.59
N ILE A 174 7.36 2.23 30.86
CA ILE A 174 7.55 1.17 31.86
C ILE A 174 6.25 0.40 32.13
N GLU A 175 5.12 1.10 32.23
CA GLU A 175 3.79 0.47 32.40
C GLU A 175 3.47 -0.45 31.22
N TRP A 176 3.66 0.03 29.98
CA TRP A 176 3.37 -0.75 28.77
C TRP A 176 4.37 -1.89 28.52
N TYR A 177 5.64 -1.74 28.90
CA TYR A 177 6.59 -2.87 28.87
C TYR A 177 6.22 -3.97 29.86
N GLN A 178 5.59 -3.64 31.00
CA GLN A 178 5.05 -4.65 31.90
C GLN A 178 3.84 -5.35 31.27
N GLU A 179 2.90 -4.60 30.70
CA GLU A 179 1.74 -5.18 29.99
C GLU A 179 2.18 -6.10 28.85
N ALA A 180 3.18 -5.69 28.06
CA ALA A 180 3.76 -6.52 27.01
C ALA A 180 4.37 -7.82 27.57
N ALA A 181 5.12 -7.74 28.67
CA ALA A 181 5.69 -8.92 29.33
C ALA A 181 4.59 -9.89 29.81
N ASP A 182 3.51 -9.37 30.38
CA ASP A 182 2.37 -10.18 30.84
C ASP A 182 1.63 -10.84 29.67
N LEU A 183 1.52 -10.17 28.52
CA LEU A 183 0.93 -10.72 27.30
C LEU A 183 1.80 -11.81 26.67
N PHE A 184 3.12 -11.61 26.61
CA PHE A 184 4.03 -12.66 26.15
C PHE A 184 4.05 -13.86 27.09
N ALA A 185 3.90 -13.66 28.39
CA ALA A 185 3.74 -14.75 29.36
C ALA A 185 2.48 -15.57 29.07
N LYS A 186 1.32 -14.90 28.88
CA LYS A 186 0.05 -15.54 28.50
C LYS A 186 0.14 -16.27 27.16
N GLY A 187 0.84 -15.67 26.19
CA GLY A 187 1.06 -16.23 24.86
C GLY A 187 2.15 -17.31 24.79
N GLY A 188 2.80 -17.65 25.90
CA GLY A 188 3.85 -18.68 25.94
C GLY A 188 5.15 -18.30 25.21
N ASP A 189 5.53 -17.02 25.21
CA ASP A 189 6.75 -16.50 24.56
C ASP A 189 7.75 -15.94 25.59
N PRO A 190 8.51 -16.80 26.30
CA PRO A 190 9.43 -16.37 27.34
C PRO A 190 10.59 -15.50 26.80
N SER A 191 10.96 -15.65 25.52
CA SER A 191 12.02 -14.84 24.91
C SER A 191 11.63 -13.36 24.83
N ASN A 192 10.44 -13.08 24.30
CA ASN A 192 9.95 -11.70 24.22
C ASN A 192 9.55 -11.14 25.61
N GLN A 193 9.08 -11.99 26.53
CA GLN A 193 8.84 -11.62 27.92
C GLN A 193 10.14 -11.15 28.61
N VAL A 194 11.22 -11.93 28.50
CA VAL A 194 12.54 -11.57 29.05
C VAL A 194 13.04 -10.26 28.44
N GLN A 195 12.90 -10.09 27.13
CA GLN A 195 13.30 -8.86 26.46
C GLN A 195 12.55 -7.63 27.01
N CYS A 196 11.24 -7.71 27.20
CA CYS A 196 10.43 -6.61 27.75
C CYS A 196 10.85 -6.26 29.19
N LEU A 197 11.05 -7.26 30.06
CA LEU A 197 11.50 -7.05 31.43
C LEU A 197 12.91 -6.43 31.48
N THR A 198 13.80 -6.86 30.58
CA THR A 198 15.15 -6.31 30.48
C THR A 198 15.12 -4.83 30.08
N THR A 199 14.33 -4.49 29.05
CA THR A 199 14.18 -3.10 28.61
C THR A 199 13.51 -2.22 29.68
N LYS A 200 12.52 -2.75 30.40
CA LYS A 200 11.92 -2.09 31.57
C LYS A 200 12.95 -1.80 32.66
N GLY A 201 13.74 -2.80 33.05
CA GLY A 201 14.78 -2.65 34.08
C GLY A 201 15.85 -1.63 33.69
N ALA A 202 16.27 -1.64 32.41
CA ALA A 202 17.19 -0.63 31.88
C ALA A 202 16.60 0.78 31.92
N LEU A 203 15.32 0.96 31.56
CA LEU A 203 14.62 2.25 31.65
C LEU A 203 14.50 2.75 33.10
N GLN A 204 14.21 1.86 34.05
CA GLN A 204 14.17 2.20 35.49
C GLN A 204 15.55 2.67 35.99
N SER A 205 16.61 1.96 35.59
CA SER A 205 17.99 2.34 35.93
C SER A 205 18.35 3.71 35.37
N ASN A 206 18.02 3.98 34.10
CA ASN A 206 18.30 5.28 33.48
C ASN A 206 17.54 6.44 34.14
N PHE A 207 16.46 6.16 34.89
CA PHE A 207 15.66 7.15 35.60
C PHE A 207 16.01 7.24 37.11
N GLY A 208 17.01 6.50 37.58
CA GLY A 208 17.49 6.54 38.96
C GLY A 208 16.69 5.67 39.95
N ASP A 209 15.71 4.89 39.49
CA ASP A 209 15.01 3.91 40.32
C ASP A 209 15.79 2.58 40.36
N PHE A 210 16.96 2.61 40.99
CA PHE A 210 17.88 1.48 40.98
C PHE A 210 17.36 0.27 41.76
N ASN A 211 16.55 0.48 42.80
CA ASN A 211 15.95 -0.61 43.57
C ASN A 211 14.93 -1.40 42.72
N SER A 212 14.01 -0.71 42.03
CA SER A 212 13.06 -1.38 41.13
C SER A 212 13.74 -1.97 39.90
N ALA A 213 14.78 -1.29 39.37
CA ALA A 213 15.58 -1.80 38.26
C ALA A 213 16.25 -3.14 38.61
N LYS A 214 16.90 -3.21 39.79
CA LYS A 214 17.52 -4.44 40.30
C LYS A 214 16.50 -5.57 40.39
N LYS A 215 15.36 -5.34 41.06
CA LYS A 215 14.30 -6.33 41.23
C LYS A 215 13.76 -6.85 39.88
N THR A 216 13.53 -5.94 38.93
CA THR A 216 13.01 -6.29 37.59
C THR A 216 14.02 -7.10 36.78
N LEU A 217 15.29 -6.71 36.80
CA LEU A 217 16.36 -7.42 36.09
C LEU A 217 16.67 -8.79 36.72
N GLU A 218 16.60 -8.93 38.05
CA GLU A 218 16.75 -10.23 38.73
C GLU A 218 15.63 -11.19 38.32
N ALA A 219 14.38 -10.72 38.23
CA ALA A 219 13.27 -11.50 37.72
C ALA A 219 13.45 -11.90 36.24
N ALA A 220 13.96 -10.98 35.40
CA ALA A 220 14.27 -11.27 34.00
C ALA A 220 15.38 -12.33 33.85
N LEU A 221 16.42 -12.26 34.69
CA LEU A 221 17.54 -13.21 34.70
C LEU A 221 17.09 -14.61 35.11
N ASP A 222 16.29 -14.73 36.18
CA ASP A 222 15.71 -16.00 36.62
C ASP A 222 14.87 -16.65 35.50
N LEU A 223 14.02 -15.87 34.83
CA LEU A 223 13.22 -16.34 33.71
C LEU A 223 14.08 -16.76 32.52
N ALA A 224 15.12 -15.98 32.17
CA ALA A 224 16.04 -16.30 31.09
C ALA A 224 16.78 -17.62 31.34
N ASN A 225 17.23 -17.85 32.57
CA ASN A 225 17.90 -19.09 32.97
C ASN A 225 16.95 -20.30 32.93
N LYS A 226 15.74 -20.16 33.49
CA LYS A 226 14.71 -21.22 33.45
C LYS A 226 14.31 -21.59 32.02
N SER A 227 14.36 -20.61 31.11
CA SER A 227 13.96 -20.79 29.70
C SER A 227 15.12 -21.15 28.77
N GLY A 228 16.35 -21.32 29.28
CA GLY A 228 17.53 -21.68 28.49
C GLY A 228 18.08 -20.56 27.58
N LEU A 229 17.73 -19.30 27.84
CA LEU A 229 18.04 -18.13 27.01
C LEU A 229 19.41 -17.51 27.36
N LYS A 230 20.48 -18.30 27.25
CA LYS A 230 21.84 -17.93 27.69
C LYS A 230 22.35 -16.57 27.17
N PRO A 231 22.19 -16.20 25.88
CA PRO A 231 22.66 -14.91 25.39
C PRO A 231 21.93 -13.71 26.01
N GLN A 232 20.67 -13.88 26.40
CA GLN A 232 19.87 -12.83 27.03
C GLN A 232 20.23 -12.71 28.52
N ALA A 233 20.45 -13.85 29.21
CA ALA A 233 20.92 -13.88 30.59
C ALA A 233 22.23 -13.08 30.78
N GLN A 234 23.21 -13.27 29.88
CA GLN A 234 24.49 -12.54 29.93
C GLN A 234 24.28 -11.01 29.81
N LYS A 235 23.42 -10.54 28.90
CA LYS A 235 23.10 -9.11 28.78
C LYS A 235 22.42 -8.55 30.02
N ILE A 236 21.56 -9.34 30.67
CA ILE A 236 20.88 -8.93 31.90
C ILE A 236 21.89 -8.79 33.05
N GLU A 237 22.88 -9.68 33.12
CA GLU A 237 23.97 -9.60 34.10
C GLU A 237 24.80 -8.31 33.94
N GLU A 238 25.09 -7.89 32.69
CA GLU A 238 25.76 -6.62 32.40
C GLU A 238 24.95 -5.41 32.92
N HIS A 239 23.64 -5.41 32.67
CA HIS A 239 22.74 -4.39 33.19
C HIS A 239 22.65 -4.40 34.73
N LEU A 240 22.60 -5.58 35.36
CA LEU A 240 22.59 -5.74 36.81
C LEU A 240 23.88 -5.22 37.46
N ASN A 241 25.03 -5.49 36.87
CA ASN A 241 26.31 -4.98 37.37
C ASN A 241 26.34 -3.44 37.34
N THR A 242 25.80 -2.84 36.27
CA THR A 242 25.66 -1.39 36.17
C THR A 242 24.76 -0.82 37.28
N VAL A 243 23.61 -1.46 37.53
CA VAL A 243 22.67 -1.04 38.59
C VAL A 243 23.28 -1.20 39.99
N LYS A 244 24.00 -2.29 40.26
CA LYS A 244 24.69 -2.52 41.54
C LYS A 244 25.76 -1.47 41.82
N ASN A 245 26.60 -1.18 40.83
CA ASN A 245 27.61 -0.13 40.95
C ASN A 245 26.98 1.26 41.22
N ASN A 246 25.82 1.55 40.61
CA ASN A 246 25.11 2.81 40.87
C ASN A 246 24.42 2.86 42.25
N LEU A 247 23.95 1.72 42.77
CA LEU A 247 23.44 1.60 44.15
C LEU A 247 24.54 1.82 45.20
N GLU A 248 25.73 1.25 44.98
CA GLU A 248 26.88 1.41 45.88
C GLU A 248 27.41 2.86 45.92
N ASN A 249 27.26 3.61 44.84
CA ASN A 249 27.68 5.01 44.74
C ASN A 249 26.62 6.04 45.23
N SER A 250 25.42 5.59 45.62
CA SER A 250 24.30 6.42 46.08
C SER A 250 24.16 6.36 47.61
N GLN A 251 24.77 7.29 48.35
CA GLN A 251 24.47 7.45 49.78
C GLN A 251 23.05 8.00 49.99
N ASN A 252 22.10 7.14 50.34
CA ASN A 252 21.03 7.47 51.30
C ASN A 252 20.28 6.21 51.77
N THR A 253 20.40 5.98 53.08
CA THR A 253 19.71 5.02 53.93
C THR A 253 18.27 5.47 54.22
N THR A 254 17.33 4.54 54.38
CA THR A 254 16.22 4.73 55.34
C THR A 254 16.44 3.80 56.52
N ALA A 255 16.52 4.42 57.71
CA ALA A 255 16.71 3.79 59.00
C ALA A 255 15.42 3.10 59.48
N PHE A 256 15.49 1.79 59.74
CA PHE A 256 14.46 1.05 60.50
C PHE A 256 15.00 -0.15 61.30
N GLU A 257 16.29 -0.48 61.29
CA GLU A 257 16.73 -1.80 61.82
C GLU A 257 17.91 -1.81 62.78
N ALA A 258 18.01 -0.87 63.73
CA ALA A 258 18.94 -1.07 64.85
C ALA A 258 18.47 -0.35 66.11
N GLU A 259 18.10 -1.11 67.15
CA GLU A 259 18.66 -1.03 68.52
C GLU A 259 17.78 -1.78 69.56
N LYS A 260 18.25 -2.94 70.08
CA LYS A 260 17.84 -3.46 71.40
C LYS A 260 18.82 -4.51 71.94
N ASN A 261 19.18 -4.34 73.22
CA ASN A 261 19.82 -5.25 74.20
C ASN A 261 21.30 -4.97 74.52
N GLU A 262 21.55 -4.42 75.71
CA GLU A 262 22.38 -5.02 76.77
C GLU A 262 22.30 -4.18 78.06
N GLU A 263 22.62 -4.78 79.22
CA GLU A 263 22.76 -4.19 80.57
C GLU A 263 21.58 -4.23 81.58
N THR A 264 21.14 -5.42 82.01
CA THR A 264 20.40 -5.53 83.31
C THR A 264 20.53 -6.90 84.02
N GLU A 265 21.73 -7.44 84.21
CA GLU A 265 21.88 -8.71 84.97
C GLU A 265 22.93 -8.73 86.10
N ALA A 266 23.60 -7.62 86.44
CA ALA A 266 24.73 -7.67 87.37
C ALA A 266 24.49 -7.18 88.82
N TYR A 267 23.26 -6.85 89.24
CA TYR A 267 23.06 -6.09 90.50
C TYR A 267 22.38 -6.84 91.67
N ILE A 268 21.85 -8.05 91.46
CA ILE A 268 20.95 -8.67 92.48
C ILE A 268 21.69 -9.59 93.47
N GLU A 269 22.98 -9.85 93.31
CA GLU A 269 23.66 -10.91 94.06
C GLU A 269 24.31 -10.53 95.41
N SER A 270 23.99 -9.38 96.03
CA SER A 270 24.55 -9.09 97.35
C SER A 270 23.61 -8.33 98.29
N MET A 271 23.07 -9.03 99.29
CA MET A 271 23.09 -8.65 100.73
C MET A 271 21.96 -9.34 101.52
N GLU A 272 22.32 -10.29 102.39
CA GLU A 272 21.51 -10.69 103.56
C GLU A 272 22.36 -10.50 104.84
N PHE A 273 21.83 -9.81 105.86
CA PHE A 273 22.43 -9.71 107.20
C PHE A 273 21.36 -9.92 108.29
N ASN A 274 21.69 -10.74 109.29
CA ASN A 274 20.79 -11.38 110.26
C ASN A 274 20.16 -10.44 111.32
N GLN A 275 18.97 -10.83 111.81
CA GLN A 275 18.05 -10.09 112.73
C GLN A 275 18.51 -10.03 114.20
N ALA A 276 18.28 -8.90 114.89
CA ALA A 276 18.42 -8.77 116.35
C ALA A 276 17.27 -9.44 117.13
N LYS A 277 17.53 -9.72 118.41
CA LYS A 277 16.62 -10.41 119.34
C LYS A 277 15.34 -9.61 119.65
N SER A 278 14.26 -10.32 119.97
CA SER A 278 12.95 -9.77 120.31
C SER A 278 12.91 -9.12 121.70
N LEU A 279 11.89 -8.26 121.95
CA LEU A 279 11.77 -7.52 123.23
C LEU A 279 11.57 -8.45 124.43
N ALA A 280 10.82 -9.54 124.23
CA ALA A 280 10.60 -10.59 125.23
C ALA A 280 11.90 -11.36 125.56
N GLU A 281 12.80 -11.52 124.60
CA GLU A 281 14.12 -12.14 124.82
C GLU A 281 15.08 -11.20 125.57
N ILE A 282 14.90 -9.88 125.44
CA ILE A 282 15.73 -8.89 126.14
C ILE A 282 15.33 -8.77 127.61
N GLU A 283 14.03 -8.83 127.96
CA GLU A 283 13.55 -8.76 129.35
C GLU A 283 14.05 -9.89 130.26
N GLN A 284 14.47 -11.02 129.70
CA GLN A 284 15.02 -12.17 130.44
C GLN A 284 16.54 -12.05 130.72
N LEU A 285 17.21 -11.01 130.22
CA LEU A 285 18.66 -10.79 130.39
C LEU A 285 18.96 -9.98 131.66
N SER A 286 20.22 -10.03 132.13
CA SER A 286 20.67 -9.22 133.27
C SER A 286 20.60 -7.72 132.96
N GLU A 287 20.32 -6.89 133.98
CA GLU A 287 20.13 -5.43 133.82
C GLU A 287 21.28 -4.74 133.07
N GLU A 288 22.53 -5.19 133.23
CA GLU A 288 23.68 -4.65 132.49
C GLU A 288 23.62 -4.90 130.98
N VAL A 289 23.02 -6.00 130.52
CA VAL A 289 22.97 -6.40 129.09
C VAL A 289 21.70 -5.86 128.40
N GLN A 290 20.61 -5.68 129.16
CA GLN A 290 19.35 -5.15 128.65
C GLN A 290 19.53 -3.81 127.95
N LEU A 291 20.31 -2.90 128.54
CA LEU A 291 20.55 -1.57 127.99
C LEU A 291 21.30 -1.60 126.65
N ALA A 292 22.19 -2.58 126.43
CA ALA A 292 22.94 -2.73 125.19
C ALA A 292 22.07 -3.29 124.06
N GLU A 293 21.29 -4.35 124.34
CA GLU A 293 20.39 -4.98 123.36
C GLU A 293 19.21 -4.05 123.00
N LEU A 294 18.65 -3.30 123.96
CA LEU A 294 17.63 -2.28 123.69
C LEU A 294 18.14 -1.18 122.73
N LYS A 295 19.41 -0.78 122.82
CA LYS A 295 20.01 0.20 121.90
C LYS A 295 20.18 -0.35 120.49
N VAL A 296 20.55 -1.63 120.34
CA VAL A 296 20.67 -2.29 119.03
C VAL A 296 19.30 -2.39 118.38
N LYS A 297 18.29 -2.83 119.13
CA LYS A 297 16.91 -2.91 118.64
C LYS A 297 16.34 -1.54 118.27
N ALA A 298 16.55 -0.52 119.10
CA ALA A 298 16.11 0.85 118.80
C ALA A 298 16.68 1.35 117.46
N LYS A 299 17.96 1.05 117.17
CA LYS A 299 18.57 1.37 115.87
C LYS A 299 18.02 0.53 114.70
N GLN A 300 17.70 -0.74 114.94
CA GLN A 300 17.09 -1.59 113.90
C GLN A 300 15.66 -1.15 113.58
N ASP A 301 14.88 -0.77 114.59
CA ASP A 301 13.53 -0.23 114.42
C ASP A 301 13.56 1.15 113.72
N GLU A 302 14.54 2.00 114.05
CA GLU A 302 14.79 3.26 113.34
C GLU A 302 15.13 3.02 111.85
N ALA A 303 15.99 2.05 111.55
CA ALA A 303 16.31 1.66 110.17
C ALA A 303 15.09 1.11 109.42
N ASN A 304 14.28 0.27 110.07
CA ASN A 304 13.04 -0.27 109.48
C ASN A 304 12.01 0.84 109.19
N LEU A 305 11.89 1.83 110.09
CA LEU A 305 11.01 2.97 109.88
C LEU A 305 11.44 3.79 108.66
N LEU A 306 12.75 3.99 108.48
CA LEU A 306 13.32 4.70 107.33
C LEU A 306 13.10 3.93 106.02
N ILE A 307 13.28 2.61 106.03
CA ILE A 307 12.99 1.74 104.87
C ILE A 307 11.52 1.86 104.46
N LEU A 308 10.60 1.81 105.44
CA LEU A 308 9.16 1.91 105.18
C LEU A 308 8.78 3.31 104.63
N GLN A 309 9.40 4.38 105.14
CA GLN A 309 9.22 5.73 104.59
C GLN A 309 9.70 5.85 103.15
N ASN A 310 10.87 5.28 102.83
CA ASN A 310 11.41 5.29 101.48
C ASN A 310 10.55 4.46 100.50
N GLN A 311 10.02 3.32 100.95
CA GLN A 311 9.07 2.52 100.15
C GLN A 311 7.78 3.29 99.85
N LYS A 312 7.24 4.01 100.83
CA LYS A 312 6.05 4.86 100.64
C LYS A 312 6.30 5.95 99.60
N LEU A 313 7.43 6.66 99.70
CA LEU A 313 7.82 7.70 98.74
C LEU A 313 8.01 7.14 97.32
N ALA A 314 8.64 5.96 97.19
CA ALA A 314 8.81 5.30 95.90
C ALA A 314 7.45 4.93 95.27
N TRP A 315 6.52 4.39 96.06
CA TRP A 315 5.17 4.06 95.60
C TRP A 315 4.38 5.30 95.16
N GLU A 316 4.45 6.40 95.91
CA GLU A 316 3.82 7.68 95.55
C GLU A 316 4.40 8.26 94.24
N ALA A 317 5.71 8.16 94.04
CA ALA A 317 6.38 8.59 92.80
C ALA A 317 5.96 7.74 91.59
N GLU A 318 5.84 6.42 91.77
CA GLU A 318 5.36 5.50 90.71
C GLU A 318 3.92 5.83 90.29
N GLN A 319 3.02 6.06 91.26
CA GLN A 319 1.64 6.48 90.97
C GLN A 319 1.58 7.81 90.22
N ALA A 320 2.45 8.77 90.58
CA ALA A 320 2.53 10.06 89.88
C ALA A 320 3.02 9.91 88.43
N LEU A 321 4.00 9.03 88.18
CA LEU A 321 4.48 8.74 86.83
C LEU A 321 3.38 8.08 85.98
N LEU A 322 2.70 7.08 86.54
CA LEU A 322 1.63 6.35 85.86
C LEU A 322 0.43 7.26 85.53
N ALA A 323 0.11 8.21 86.42
CA ALA A 323 -0.90 9.24 86.17
C ALA A 323 -0.48 10.20 85.04
N LYS A 324 0.80 10.58 84.97
CA LYS A 324 1.34 11.42 83.90
C LYS A 324 1.29 10.71 82.55
N ASP A 325 1.71 9.44 82.50
CA ASP A 325 1.70 8.62 81.28
C ASP A 325 0.27 8.36 80.78
N LEU A 326 -0.68 8.18 81.70
CA LEU A 326 -2.09 8.08 81.34
C LEU A 326 -2.63 9.41 80.78
N ALA A 327 -2.20 10.54 81.31
CA ALA A 327 -2.61 11.86 80.83
C ALA A 327 -2.04 12.18 79.44
N THR A 328 -0.77 11.84 79.18
CA THR A 328 -0.16 11.99 77.85
C THR A 328 -0.81 11.06 76.84
N ALA A 329 -1.02 9.77 77.18
CA ALA A 329 -1.70 8.83 76.30
C ALA A 329 -3.12 9.27 75.93
N LYS A 330 -3.87 9.88 76.88
CA LYS A 330 -5.19 10.47 76.59
C LYS A 330 -5.11 11.69 75.67
N ALA A 331 -4.11 12.56 75.85
CA ALA A 331 -3.92 13.74 75.01
C ALA A 331 -3.52 13.35 73.56
N ASP A 332 -2.65 12.36 73.42
CA ASP A 332 -2.24 11.83 72.12
C ASP A 332 -3.41 11.16 71.41
N ALA A 333 -4.22 10.37 72.12
CA ALA A 333 -5.43 9.75 71.58
C ALA A 333 -6.46 10.78 71.09
N ALA A 334 -6.71 11.84 71.86
CA ALA A 334 -7.63 12.92 71.46
C ALA A 334 -7.12 13.70 70.23
N THR A 335 -5.80 13.89 70.13
CA THR A 335 -5.17 14.53 68.97
C THR A 335 -5.30 13.65 67.72
N ALA A 336 -5.02 12.35 67.86
CA ALA A 336 -5.15 11.38 66.78
C ALA A 336 -6.60 11.26 66.28
N GLU A 337 -7.59 11.32 67.17
CA GLU A 337 -9.01 11.32 66.79
C GLU A 337 -9.37 12.56 65.97
N LYS A 338 -8.94 13.75 66.41
CA LYS A 338 -9.15 15.01 65.69
C LYS A 338 -8.48 15.03 64.31
N ASP A 339 -7.25 14.52 64.22
CA ASP A 339 -6.53 14.42 62.95
C ASP A 339 -7.19 13.41 62.00
N ALA A 340 -7.73 12.31 62.53
CA ALA A 340 -8.49 11.33 61.75
C ALA A 340 -9.81 11.93 61.20
N GLU A 341 -10.51 12.76 61.97
CA GLU A 341 -11.69 13.50 61.48
C GLU A 341 -11.34 14.52 60.40
N ALA A 342 -10.26 15.29 60.59
CA ALA A 342 -9.76 16.24 59.59
C ALA A 342 -9.34 15.54 58.28
N ALA A 343 -8.71 14.36 58.38
CA ALA A 343 -8.34 13.54 57.23
C ALA A 343 -9.58 13.01 56.47
N LYS A 344 -10.63 12.58 57.18
CA LYS A 344 -11.91 12.18 56.55
C LYS A 344 -12.56 13.35 55.80
N ALA A 345 -12.56 14.54 56.39
CA ALA A 345 -13.13 15.74 55.75
C ALA A 345 -12.36 16.15 54.50
N SER A 346 -11.02 16.17 54.54
CA SER A 346 -10.20 16.50 53.37
C SER A 346 -10.36 15.49 52.23
N MET A 347 -10.47 14.20 52.55
CA MET A 347 -10.74 13.15 51.58
C MET A 347 -12.09 13.35 50.87
N LEU A 348 -13.14 13.74 51.61
CA LEU A 348 -14.46 14.04 51.03
C LEU A 348 -14.40 15.21 50.04
N TYR A 349 -13.69 16.30 50.37
CA TYR A 349 -13.54 17.43 49.45
C TYR A 349 -12.77 17.07 48.17
N ILE A 350 -11.73 16.23 48.27
CA ILE A 350 -10.99 15.74 47.11
C ILE A 350 -11.91 14.91 46.20
N ILE A 351 -12.74 14.04 46.77
CA ILE A 351 -13.69 13.22 46.02
C ILE A 351 -14.72 14.11 45.30
N ILE A 352 -15.29 15.09 45.99
CA ILE A 352 -16.25 16.04 45.38
C ILE A 352 -15.58 16.84 44.25
N GLY A 353 -14.35 17.33 44.47
CA GLY A 353 -13.59 18.05 43.44
C GLY A 353 -13.30 17.19 42.21
N ALA A 354 -12.94 15.92 42.41
CA ALA A 354 -12.70 14.97 41.33
C ALA A 354 -13.99 14.67 40.54
N LEU A 355 -15.13 14.53 41.22
CA LEU A 355 -16.44 14.32 40.58
C LEU A 355 -16.85 15.55 39.75
N LEU A 356 -16.69 16.76 40.29
CA LEU A 356 -16.99 18.00 39.56
C LEU A 356 -16.10 18.15 38.33
N PHE A 357 -14.80 17.86 38.46
CA PHE A 357 -13.87 17.87 37.34
C PHE A 357 -14.28 16.88 36.24
N PHE A 358 -14.71 15.67 36.63
CA PHE A 358 -15.18 14.66 35.69
C PHE A 358 -16.45 15.10 34.94
N VAL A 359 -17.40 15.74 35.62
CA VAL A 359 -18.61 16.30 34.99
C VAL A 359 -18.25 17.39 33.97
N ILE A 360 -17.29 18.27 34.29
CA ILE A 360 -16.82 19.31 33.36
C ILE A 360 -16.21 18.68 32.11
N LEU A 361 -15.40 17.63 32.24
CA LEU A 361 -14.82 16.92 31.09
C LEU A 361 -15.91 16.30 30.20
N ILE A 362 -16.95 15.72 30.78
CA ILE A 362 -18.10 15.18 30.03
C ILE A 362 -18.80 16.30 29.25
N LEU A 363 -19.05 17.46 29.88
CA LEU A 363 -19.69 18.59 29.23
C LEU A 363 -18.85 19.15 28.07
N ILE A 364 -17.54 19.29 28.26
CA ILE A 364 -16.61 19.70 27.19
C ILE A 364 -16.65 18.69 26.03
N GLY A 365 -16.57 17.40 26.35
CA GLY A 365 -16.66 16.32 25.36
C GLY A 365 -17.98 16.36 24.57
N PHE A 366 -19.10 16.63 25.25
CA PHE A 366 -20.41 16.76 24.62
C PHE A 366 -20.48 17.95 23.65
N VAL A 367 -19.97 19.13 24.05
CA VAL A 367 -19.93 20.32 23.20
C VAL A 367 -19.05 20.11 21.97
N LEU A 368 -17.85 19.54 22.16
CA LEU A 368 -16.93 19.23 21.06
C LEU A 368 -17.52 18.22 20.08
N LYS A 369 -18.18 17.16 20.59
CA LYS A 369 -18.87 16.17 19.77
C LYS A 369 -20.00 16.79 18.96
N ASN A 370 -20.80 17.67 19.56
CA ASN A 370 -21.91 18.32 18.87
C ASN A 370 -21.42 19.23 17.74
N ASN A 371 -20.36 20.02 17.99
CA ASN A 371 -19.76 20.87 16.95
C ASN A 371 -19.14 20.05 15.82
N SER A 372 -18.47 18.95 16.16
CA SER A 372 -17.91 18.02 15.18
C SER A 372 -18.99 17.37 14.31
N ASN A 373 -20.11 16.96 14.92
CA ASN A 373 -21.26 16.39 14.21
C ASN A 373 -21.89 17.41 13.24
N LYS A 374 -22.03 18.68 13.64
CA LYS A 374 -22.50 19.74 12.74
C LYS A 374 -21.57 19.93 11.55
N LYS A 375 -20.25 19.98 11.78
CA LYS A 375 -19.25 20.10 10.72
C LYS A 375 -19.27 18.89 9.78
N LEU A 376 -19.47 17.68 10.32
CA LEU A 376 -19.60 16.46 9.55
C LEU A 376 -20.86 16.47 8.67
N GLN A 377 -22.00 16.94 9.19
CA GLN A 377 -23.23 17.09 8.42
C GLN A 377 -23.07 18.07 7.25
N LEU A 378 -22.39 19.20 7.47
CA LEU A 378 -22.10 20.17 6.41
C LEU A 378 -21.21 19.55 5.32
N LYS A 379 -20.13 18.85 5.70
CA LYS A 379 -19.28 18.14 4.75
C LYS A 379 -20.03 17.06 3.98
N ASN A 380 -20.91 16.30 4.64
CA ASN A 380 -21.71 15.28 3.97
C ASN A 380 -22.68 15.90 2.94
N LYS A 381 -23.28 17.05 3.24
CA LYS A 381 -24.09 17.80 2.26
C LYS A 381 -23.26 18.28 1.07
N GLU A 382 -22.06 18.79 1.32
CA GLU A 382 -21.13 19.20 0.25
C GLU A 382 -20.72 18.02 -0.63
N ILE A 383 -20.41 16.86 -0.03
CA ILE A 383 -20.08 15.63 -0.76
C ILE A 383 -21.26 15.17 -1.61
N LEU A 384 -22.48 15.19 -1.07
CA LEU A 384 -23.68 14.82 -1.84
C LEU A 384 -23.89 15.75 -3.04
N SER A 385 -23.74 17.06 -2.86
CA SER A 385 -23.83 18.03 -3.96
C SER A 385 -22.75 17.81 -5.03
N LYS A 386 -21.51 17.52 -4.61
CA LYS A 386 -20.41 17.22 -5.54
C LYS A 386 -20.63 15.91 -6.28
N ASN A 387 -21.16 14.88 -5.62
CA ASN A 387 -21.48 13.61 -6.26
C ASN A 387 -22.60 13.77 -7.30
N GLU A 388 -23.60 14.61 -7.03
CA GLU A 388 -24.64 14.95 -8.00
C GLU A 388 -24.06 15.70 -9.21
N GLU A 389 -23.18 16.68 -8.98
CA GLU A 389 -22.48 17.39 -10.05
C GLU A 389 -21.63 16.44 -10.91
N ILE A 390 -20.87 15.55 -10.29
CA ILE A 390 -20.06 14.52 -10.97
C ILE A 390 -20.96 13.58 -11.79
N SER A 391 -22.12 13.18 -11.26
CA SER A 391 -23.07 12.35 -11.99
C SER A 391 -23.60 13.07 -13.22
N ASN A 392 -23.96 14.35 -13.10
CA ASN A 392 -24.44 15.16 -14.22
C ASN A 392 -23.37 15.35 -15.29
N GLN A 393 -22.11 15.63 -14.88
CA GLN A 393 -20.98 15.73 -15.81
C GLN A 393 -20.72 14.41 -16.53
N ARG A 394 -20.80 13.29 -15.83
CA ARG A 394 -20.68 11.95 -16.43
C ARG A 394 -21.76 11.71 -17.49
N ASP A 395 -23.01 12.04 -17.18
CA ASP A 395 -24.12 11.85 -18.12
C ASP A 395 -24.00 12.75 -19.36
N GLU A 396 -23.51 13.98 -19.18
CA GLU A 396 -23.21 14.88 -20.29
C GLU A 396 -22.09 14.34 -21.17
N ILE A 397 -21.00 13.84 -20.58
CA ILE A 397 -19.89 13.22 -21.32
C ILE A 397 -20.40 12.00 -22.10
N LEU A 398 -21.18 11.11 -21.50
CA LEU A 398 -21.73 9.94 -22.18
C LEU A 398 -22.61 10.34 -23.38
N LYS A 399 -23.40 11.40 -23.22
CA LYS A 399 -24.20 11.95 -24.32
C LYS A 399 -23.32 12.52 -25.44
N GLN A 400 -22.25 13.25 -25.10
CA GLN A 400 -21.31 13.78 -26.08
C GLN A 400 -20.57 12.67 -26.82
N THR A 401 -20.08 11.64 -26.12
CA THR A 401 -19.43 10.46 -26.73
C THR A 401 -20.35 9.79 -27.74
N LYS A 402 -21.62 9.55 -27.36
CA LYS A 402 -22.61 8.96 -28.28
C LYS A 402 -22.84 9.81 -29.53
N ASN A 403 -22.88 11.13 -29.40
CA ASN A 403 -23.04 12.03 -30.56
C ASN A 403 -21.81 12.01 -31.50
N ILE A 404 -20.60 11.89 -30.93
CA ILE A 404 -19.36 11.77 -31.68
C ILE A 404 -19.33 10.44 -32.43
N GLU A 405 -19.65 9.33 -31.76
CA GLU A 405 -19.76 8.00 -32.40
C GLU A 405 -20.72 8.02 -33.59
N GLN A 406 -21.91 8.59 -33.41
CA GLN A 406 -22.90 8.72 -34.50
C GLN A 406 -22.39 9.57 -35.67
N SER A 407 -21.62 10.61 -35.38
CA SER A 407 -21.01 11.47 -36.40
C SER A 407 -19.88 10.76 -37.15
N MET A 408 -19.09 9.94 -36.44
CA MET A 408 -18.04 9.11 -37.04
C MET A 408 -18.62 8.01 -37.92
N ASP A 409 -19.67 7.32 -37.48
CA ASP A 409 -20.39 6.32 -38.29
C ASP A 409 -20.96 6.93 -39.58
N TYR A 410 -21.44 8.17 -39.49
CA TYR A 410 -21.93 8.90 -40.66
C TYR A 410 -20.79 9.28 -41.61
N ALA A 411 -19.66 9.76 -41.08
CA ALA A 411 -18.46 10.06 -41.87
C ALA A 411 -17.92 8.82 -42.61
N THR A 412 -17.91 7.65 -41.96
CA THR A 412 -17.55 6.37 -42.61
C THR A 412 -18.43 6.06 -43.80
N LYS A 413 -19.76 6.21 -43.65
CA LYS A 413 -20.69 5.98 -44.76
C LYS A 413 -20.45 6.93 -45.93
N ILE A 414 -20.16 8.21 -45.66
CA ILE A 414 -19.82 9.18 -46.70
C ILE A 414 -18.54 8.76 -47.42
N GLN A 415 -17.48 8.45 -46.67
CA GLN A 415 -16.20 8.07 -47.26
C GLN A 415 -16.33 6.80 -48.12
N GLN A 416 -17.00 5.76 -47.62
CA GLN A 416 -17.23 4.52 -48.37
C GLN A 416 -18.07 4.71 -49.62
N ALA A 417 -18.99 5.68 -49.63
CA ALA A 417 -19.81 5.98 -50.80
C ALA A 417 -19.06 6.78 -51.88
N LEU A 418 -18.01 7.52 -51.49
CA LEU A 418 -17.23 8.38 -52.40
C LEU A 418 -15.94 7.73 -52.90
N LEU A 419 -15.36 6.78 -52.16
CA LEU A 419 -14.15 6.08 -52.58
C LEU A 419 -14.47 4.86 -53.46
N PRO A 420 -13.59 4.50 -54.42
CA PRO A 420 -13.77 3.33 -55.27
C PRO A 420 -13.89 2.04 -54.46
N SER A 421 -14.87 1.20 -54.81
CA SER A 421 -15.00 -0.13 -54.24
C SER A 421 -13.97 -1.09 -54.85
N SER A 422 -13.34 -1.92 -54.02
CA SER A 422 -12.45 -3.00 -54.48
C SER A 422 -13.20 -4.14 -55.19
N THR A 423 -14.54 -4.17 -55.16
CA THR A 423 -15.34 -5.18 -55.84
C THR A 423 -15.11 -5.17 -57.35
N HIS A 424 -15.18 -4.00 -57.99
CA HIS A 424 -15.00 -3.87 -59.43
C HIS A 424 -13.57 -4.25 -59.86
N PHE A 425 -12.58 -3.85 -59.07
CA PHE A 425 -11.19 -4.26 -59.31
C PHE A 425 -11.02 -5.79 -59.32
N LYS A 426 -11.66 -6.50 -58.38
CA LYS A 426 -11.61 -7.97 -58.33
C LYS A 426 -12.38 -8.65 -59.47
N GLU A 427 -13.37 -7.99 -60.05
CA GLU A 427 -14.07 -8.48 -61.25
C GLU A 427 -13.19 -8.35 -62.50
N VAL A 428 -12.50 -7.22 -62.67
CA VAL A 428 -11.62 -6.96 -63.83
C VAL A 428 -10.29 -7.70 -63.70
N VAL A 429 -9.73 -7.78 -62.50
CA VAL A 429 -8.47 -8.46 -62.19
C VAL A 429 -8.72 -9.53 -61.12
N PRO A 430 -9.22 -10.73 -61.47
CA PRO A 430 -9.57 -11.78 -60.49
C PRO A 430 -8.42 -12.24 -59.59
N SER A 431 -7.20 -12.22 -60.13
CA SER A 431 -5.97 -12.53 -59.38
C SER A 431 -5.43 -11.28 -58.69
N SER A 432 -6.22 -10.73 -57.77
CA SER A 432 -5.84 -9.55 -57.00
C SER A 432 -6.47 -9.53 -55.59
N PHE A 433 -5.96 -8.67 -54.73
CA PHE A 433 -6.58 -8.32 -53.46
C PHE A 433 -6.32 -6.86 -53.07
N VAL A 434 -7.18 -6.34 -52.20
CA VAL A 434 -7.02 -5.06 -51.51
C VAL A 434 -7.21 -5.30 -50.02
N PHE A 435 -6.14 -5.13 -49.25
CA PHE A 435 -6.14 -5.18 -47.80
C PHE A 435 -6.08 -3.76 -47.27
N LEU A 436 -7.25 -3.19 -46.96
CA LEU A 436 -7.40 -1.85 -46.39
C LEU A 436 -7.92 -1.97 -44.96
N ARG A 437 -7.20 -1.41 -43.99
CA ARG A 437 -7.59 -1.32 -42.59
C ARG A 437 -7.41 0.10 -42.08
N PRO A 438 -8.52 0.86 -41.94
CA PRO A 438 -8.50 2.14 -41.26
C PRO A 438 -8.01 1.98 -39.80
N LYS A 439 -7.26 2.96 -39.31
CA LYS A 439 -6.87 3.08 -37.89
C LYS A 439 -8.06 3.44 -37.03
N ASP A 440 -8.83 4.42 -37.48
CA ASP A 440 -10.06 4.91 -36.86
C ASP A 440 -11.28 4.44 -37.70
N ASN A 441 -12.47 5.04 -37.52
CA ASN A 441 -13.65 4.71 -38.34
C ASN A 441 -13.49 5.11 -39.83
N VAL A 442 -12.53 5.97 -40.15
CA VAL A 442 -12.25 6.50 -41.50
C VAL A 442 -10.74 6.53 -41.75
N SER A 443 -10.35 6.47 -43.02
CA SER A 443 -8.94 6.26 -43.44
C SER A 443 -8.40 7.41 -44.30
N GLY A 444 -7.17 7.83 -44.05
CA GLY A 444 -6.37 8.63 -44.98
C GLY A 444 -5.85 7.82 -46.16
N ASP A 445 -5.64 6.52 -45.95
CA ASP A 445 -5.27 5.59 -47.02
C ASP A 445 -6.46 5.22 -47.89
N PHE A 446 -6.25 5.14 -49.20
CA PHE A 446 -7.26 4.66 -50.13
C PHE A 446 -6.67 3.94 -51.34
N PHE A 447 -7.45 2.99 -51.85
CA PHE A 447 -7.20 2.30 -53.11
C PHE A 447 -7.99 2.97 -54.23
N TRP A 448 -7.38 3.12 -55.40
CA TRP A 448 -8.04 3.65 -56.60
C TRP A 448 -7.76 2.76 -57.81
N PHE A 449 -8.76 2.60 -58.67
CA PHE A 449 -8.72 1.73 -59.83
C PHE A 449 -9.55 2.27 -60.99
N HIS A 450 -9.02 2.15 -62.21
CA HIS A 450 -9.75 2.43 -63.44
C HIS A 450 -9.33 1.47 -64.55
N GLU A 451 -10.31 0.85 -65.20
CA GLU A 451 -10.11 0.01 -66.39
C GLU A 451 -9.94 0.91 -67.63
N LEU A 452 -8.93 0.61 -68.44
CA LEU A 452 -8.67 1.26 -69.73
C LEU A 452 -8.98 0.28 -70.85
N GLU A 453 -9.09 0.77 -72.08
CA GLU A 453 -9.18 -0.14 -73.22
C GLU A 453 -7.95 -1.06 -73.26
N ASP A 454 -6.73 -0.52 -73.14
CA ASP A 454 -5.46 -1.24 -73.30
C ASP A 454 -4.89 -1.85 -72.01
N GLY A 455 -5.65 -1.88 -70.92
CA GLY A 455 -5.16 -2.37 -69.63
C GLY A 455 -5.91 -1.76 -68.46
N PHE A 456 -5.19 -1.39 -67.41
CA PHE A 456 -5.77 -0.69 -66.27
C PHE A 456 -4.75 0.16 -65.53
N ILE A 457 -5.26 1.09 -64.72
CA ILE A 457 -4.48 1.86 -63.76
C ILE A 457 -4.95 1.52 -62.35
N ALA A 458 -3.99 1.28 -61.46
CA ALA A 458 -4.22 1.05 -60.04
C ALA A 458 -3.32 1.94 -59.20
N ALA A 459 -3.82 2.41 -58.06
CA ALA A 459 -3.06 3.23 -57.13
C ALA A 459 -3.31 2.82 -55.67
N ALA A 460 -2.24 2.86 -54.87
CA ALA A 460 -2.31 2.80 -53.42
C ALA A 460 -1.78 4.12 -52.86
N ALA A 461 -2.64 4.86 -52.18
CA ALA A 461 -2.37 6.22 -51.72
C ALA A 461 -2.49 6.30 -50.19
N ASP A 462 -1.57 7.06 -49.61
CA ASP A 462 -1.44 7.40 -48.20
C ASP A 462 -1.46 8.93 -48.09
N CYS A 463 -2.51 9.45 -47.47
CA CYS A 463 -2.70 10.89 -47.33
C CYS A 463 -2.16 11.38 -45.98
N THR A 464 -1.71 12.63 -45.94
CA THR A 464 -1.24 13.24 -44.69
C THR A 464 -2.34 13.24 -43.62
N GLY A 465 -2.03 12.60 -42.49
CA GLY A 465 -2.90 12.50 -41.32
C GLY A 465 -3.86 11.30 -41.38
N HIS A 466 -4.35 10.88 -40.22
CA HIS A 466 -5.32 9.79 -40.08
C HIS A 466 -6.65 10.32 -39.52
N GLY A 467 -7.67 9.46 -39.45
CA GLY A 467 -8.99 9.85 -38.95
C GLY A 467 -9.67 10.88 -39.86
N VAL A 468 -10.42 11.83 -39.28
CA VAL A 468 -11.26 12.75 -40.06
C VAL A 468 -10.48 13.62 -41.06
N PRO A 469 -9.33 14.26 -40.71
CA PRO A 469 -8.56 15.04 -41.68
C PRO A 469 -8.03 14.20 -42.85
N GLY A 470 -7.46 13.02 -42.55
CA GLY A 470 -7.00 12.08 -43.58
C GLY A 470 -8.13 11.64 -44.50
N ALA A 471 -9.32 11.39 -43.94
CA ALA A 471 -10.49 11.00 -44.70
C ALA A 471 -10.97 12.07 -45.70
N PHE A 472 -10.87 13.35 -45.37
CA PHE A 472 -11.13 14.41 -46.32
C PHE A 472 -10.08 14.45 -47.43
N MET A 473 -8.80 14.23 -47.09
CA MET A 473 -7.73 14.20 -48.08
C MET A 473 -7.87 13.02 -49.06
N SER A 474 -8.25 11.83 -48.60
CA SER A 474 -8.49 10.67 -49.47
C SER A 474 -9.62 10.93 -50.47
N ILE A 475 -10.73 11.54 -50.03
CA ILE A 475 -11.82 11.94 -50.93
C ILE A 475 -11.34 12.98 -51.95
N ILE A 476 -10.56 13.98 -51.53
CA ILE A 476 -10.05 15.03 -52.44
C ILE A 476 -9.14 14.41 -53.51
N PHE A 477 -8.16 13.60 -53.11
CA PHE A 477 -7.21 13.02 -54.04
C PHE A 477 -7.83 11.94 -54.93
N SER A 478 -8.76 11.13 -54.44
CA SER A 478 -9.53 10.19 -55.28
C SER A 478 -10.31 10.92 -56.38
N ASN A 479 -10.99 12.02 -56.05
CA ASN A 479 -11.69 12.83 -57.05
C ASN A 479 -10.73 13.51 -58.06
N LEU A 480 -9.51 13.87 -57.62
CA LEU A 480 -8.49 14.40 -58.53
C LEU A 480 -7.94 13.32 -59.46
N LEU A 481 -7.81 12.07 -58.99
CA LEU A 481 -7.47 10.92 -59.83
C LEU A 481 -8.57 10.68 -60.87
N ASP A 482 -9.84 10.66 -60.46
CA ASP A 482 -10.96 10.55 -61.40
C ASP A 482 -10.92 11.67 -62.44
N LYS A 483 -10.70 12.91 -61.99
CA LYS A 483 -10.61 14.06 -62.90
C LYS A 483 -9.48 13.94 -63.93
N VAL A 484 -8.30 13.50 -63.50
CA VAL A 484 -7.12 13.48 -64.36
C VAL A 484 -7.11 12.26 -65.28
N VAL A 485 -7.52 11.10 -64.78
CA VAL A 485 -7.47 9.85 -65.55
C VAL A 485 -8.74 9.66 -66.36
N VAL A 486 -9.91 9.79 -65.74
CA VAL A 486 -11.20 9.44 -66.37
C VAL A 486 -11.69 10.58 -67.26
N ASP A 487 -11.76 11.81 -66.73
CA ASP A 487 -12.31 12.93 -67.50
C ASP A 487 -11.33 13.47 -68.56
N GLU A 488 -10.04 13.50 -68.24
CA GLU A 488 -9.01 14.13 -69.08
C GLU A 488 -8.20 13.11 -69.90
N GLY A 489 -8.32 11.81 -69.59
CA GLY A 489 -7.66 10.74 -70.34
C GLY A 489 -6.14 10.67 -70.17
N ILE A 490 -5.58 11.24 -69.09
CA ILE A 490 -4.14 11.17 -68.81
C ILE A 490 -3.84 9.79 -68.19
N THR A 491 -3.12 8.94 -68.92
CA THR A 491 -2.81 7.56 -68.51
C THR A 491 -1.34 7.31 -68.15
N ASP A 492 -0.47 8.30 -68.36
CA ASP A 492 0.95 8.21 -67.99
C ASP A 492 1.13 8.47 -66.47
N PRO A 493 1.65 7.52 -65.66
CA PRO A 493 1.70 7.65 -64.20
C PRO A 493 2.40 8.90 -63.69
N SER A 494 3.56 9.27 -64.25
CA SER A 494 4.27 10.49 -63.83
C SER A 494 3.50 11.77 -64.17
N GLN A 495 2.85 11.82 -65.35
CA GLN A 495 2.02 12.96 -65.73
C GLN A 495 0.76 13.07 -64.87
N ILE A 496 0.18 11.95 -64.44
CA ILE A 496 -0.95 11.95 -63.50
C ILE A 496 -0.52 12.65 -62.20
N LEU A 497 0.60 12.23 -61.61
CA LEU A 497 1.12 12.80 -60.37
C LEU A 497 1.45 14.29 -60.52
N GLU A 498 2.05 14.72 -61.63
CA GLU A 498 2.33 16.13 -61.88
C GLU A 498 1.05 16.96 -62.08
N SER A 499 0.06 16.44 -62.80
CA SER A 499 -1.23 17.12 -63.02
C SER A 499 -1.96 17.34 -61.70
N ILE A 500 -2.03 16.32 -60.84
CA ILE A 500 -2.65 16.43 -59.51
C ILE A 500 -1.89 17.44 -58.65
N SER A 501 -0.55 17.34 -58.59
CA SER A 501 0.30 18.25 -57.82
C SER A 501 0.12 19.71 -58.27
N ALA A 502 0.15 19.96 -59.59
CA ALA A 502 -0.03 21.29 -60.16
C ALA A 502 -1.42 21.88 -59.85
N ARG A 503 -2.48 21.08 -59.91
CA ARG A 503 -3.86 21.53 -59.61
C ARG A 503 -4.00 21.97 -58.17
N LEU A 504 -3.48 21.18 -57.23
CA LEU A 504 -3.51 21.55 -55.82
C LEU A 504 -2.71 22.84 -55.60
N THR A 505 -1.47 22.87 -56.11
CA THR A 505 -0.59 24.05 -56.07
C THR A 505 -1.28 25.32 -56.56
N ASN A 506 -1.91 25.26 -57.74
CA ASN A 506 -2.55 26.41 -58.37
C ASN A 506 -3.76 26.88 -57.55
N LYS A 507 -4.60 25.96 -57.06
CA LYS A 507 -5.73 26.32 -56.18
C LYS A 507 -5.27 27.02 -54.90
N MET A 508 -4.17 26.58 -54.30
CA MET A 508 -3.62 27.20 -53.09
C MET A 508 -3.07 28.60 -53.36
N LYS A 509 -2.36 28.77 -54.47
CA LYS A 509 -1.86 30.08 -54.94
C LYS A 509 -3.00 31.05 -55.24
N GLU A 510 -4.04 30.60 -55.94
CA GLU A 510 -5.24 31.41 -56.26
C GLU A 510 -5.93 31.91 -54.99
N ARG A 511 -6.01 31.06 -53.95
CA ARG A 511 -6.63 31.41 -52.66
C ARG A 511 -5.69 32.13 -51.70
N LYS A 512 -4.45 32.41 -52.11
CA LYS A 512 -3.40 33.05 -51.29
C LYS A 512 -3.15 32.34 -49.95
N ILE A 513 -3.37 31.02 -49.91
CA ILE A 513 -3.08 30.21 -48.73
C ILE A 513 -1.58 29.93 -48.72
N SER A 514 -0.91 30.18 -47.60
CA SER A 514 0.52 29.94 -47.50
C SER A 514 0.84 28.45 -47.39
N GLU A 515 2.02 28.05 -47.89
CA GLU A 515 2.55 26.68 -47.72
C GLU A 515 2.75 26.30 -46.25
N LYS A 516 2.72 27.27 -45.33
CA LYS A 516 2.74 27.02 -43.88
C LYS A 516 1.36 26.66 -43.32
N GLU A 517 0.28 27.12 -43.93
CA GLU A 517 -1.11 26.90 -43.49
C GLU A 517 -1.67 25.57 -44.01
N PHE A 518 -1.17 25.07 -45.14
CA PHE A 518 -1.60 23.79 -45.70
C PHE A 518 -0.38 23.00 -46.16
N LYS A 519 -0.07 21.94 -45.42
CA LYS A 519 1.06 21.05 -45.67
C LYS A 519 0.63 19.66 -46.08
N ASP A 520 -0.67 19.44 -46.26
CA ASP A 520 -1.21 18.11 -46.51
C ASP A 520 -0.94 17.70 -47.95
N GLY A 521 -0.50 16.46 -48.10
CA GLY A 521 -0.18 15.86 -49.38
C GLY A 521 -0.52 14.37 -49.39
N MET A 522 -0.02 13.69 -50.41
CA MET A 522 -0.23 12.27 -50.60
C MET A 522 1.06 11.60 -51.06
N ASP A 523 1.43 10.53 -50.37
CA ASP A 523 2.41 9.56 -50.80
C ASP A 523 1.65 8.43 -51.52
N VAL A 524 2.05 8.08 -52.73
CA VAL A 524 1.24 7.20 -53.60
C VAL A 524 2.12 6.40 -54.54
N SER A 525 1.69 5.19 -54.84
CA SER A 525 2.22 4.40 -55.94
C SER A 525 1.14 4.25 -57.01
N ILE A 526 1.44 4.62 -58.27
CA ILE A 526 0.54 4.46 -59.42
C ILE A 526 1.19 3.50 -60.42
N VAL A 527 0.45 2.49 -60.83
CA VAL A 527 0.84 1.58 -61.91
C VAL A 527 -0.16 1.64 -63.05
N HIS A 528 0.35 1.67 -64.28
CA HIS A 528 -0.40 1.39 -65.50
C HIS A 528 0.13 0.06 -66.04
N ILE A 529 -0.75 -0.95 -66.14
CA ILE A 529 -0.42 -2.27 -66.68
C ILE A 529 -1.22 -2.48 -67.95
N ASN A 530 -0.54 -2.69 -69.07
CA ASN A 530 -1.20 -2.93 -70.35
C ASN A 530 -1.41 -4.43 -70.65
N ARG A 531 -2.19 -4.74 -71.70
CA ARG A 531 -2.46 -6.11 -72.16
C ARG A 531 -1.23 -6.90 -72.60
N TYR A 532 -0.10 -6.22 -72.80
CA TYR A 532 1.17 -6.79 -73.26
C TYR A 532 2.12 -7.06 -72.08
N ASN A 533 1.61 -7.00 -70.85
CA ASN A 533 2.39 -7.18 -69.63
C ASN A 533 3.57 -6.19 -69.52
N GLU A 534 3.38 -4.97 -70.02
CA GLU A 534 4.26 -3.85 -69.70
C GLU A 534 3.66 -3.09 -68.51
N LEU A 535 4.44 -2.96 -67.44
CA LEU A 535 4.10 -2.17 -66.26
C LEU A 535 4.86 -0.85 -66.32
N VAL A 536 4.13 0.26 -66.28
CA VAL A 536 4.68 1.59 -66.06
C VAL A 536 4.33 2.03 -64.65
N TYR A 537 5.33 2.37 -63.87
CA TYR A 537 5.18 2.79 -62.48
C TYR A 537 5.73 4.20 -62.26
N SER A 538 4.99 5.02 -61.52
CA SER A 538 5.52 6.22 -60.89
C SER A 538 4.99 6.33 -59.47
N GLY A 539 5.82 6.83 -58.55
CA GLY A 539 5.42 6.94 -57.16
C GLY A 539 5.96 8.20 -56.48
N ALA A 540 5.16 8.73 -55.57
CA ALA A 540 5.50 9.78 -54.63
C ALA A 540 5.86 9.13 -53.29
N ARG A 541 7.16 9.04 -52.99
CA ARG A 541 7.82 8.37 -51.85
C ARG A 541 7.57 6.87 -51.70
N ASN A 542 6.33 6.40 -51.85
CA ASN A 542 5.95 5.00 -51.68
C ASN A 542 6.53 4.15 -52.81
N PRO A 543 7.31 3.08 -52.50
CA PRO A 543 7.83 2.15 -53.50
C PRO A 543 6.78 1.11 -53.91
N ILE A 544 7.04 0.39 -54.99
CA ILE A 544 6.36 -0.89 -55.29
C ILE A 544 7.33 -2.06 -55.14
N TYR A 545 6.80 -3.22 -54.79
CA TYR A 545 7.54 -4.47 -54.80
C TYR A 545 7.04 -5.39 -55.91
N ILE A 546 7.97 -5.95 -56.67
CA ILE A 546 7.68 -6.90 -57.74
C ILE A 546 8.39 -8.20 -57.39
N VAL A 547 7.67 -9.33 -57.36
CA VAL A 547 8.27 -10.65 -57.20
C VAL A 547 8.30 -11.35 -58.55
N GLN A 548 9.51 -11.58 -59.06
CA GLN A 548 9.76 -12.26 -60.33
C GLN A 548 10.65 -13.47 -60.07
N LYS A 549 10.26 -14.66 -60.56
CA LYS A 549 11.05 -15.91 -60.42
C LYS A 549 11.50 -16.21 -58.97
N GLY A 550 10.69 -15.81 -57.99
CA GLY A 550 10.97 -15.98 -56.55
C GLY A 550 11.86 -14.92 -55.92
N GLU A 551 12.32 -13.91 -56.66
CA GLU A 551 13.11 -12.79 -56.15
C GLU A 551 12.27 -11.51 -56.05
N LEU A 552 12.31 -10.85 -54.88
CA LEU A 552 11.64 -9.57 -54.66
C LEU A 552 12.55 -8.40 -55.08
N LYS A 553 12.04 -7.58 -56.00
CA LYS A 553 12.65 -6.35 -56.47
C LYS A 553 11.88 -5.14 -55.97
N GLU A 554 12.57 -4.20 -55.34
CA GLU A 554 12.02 -2.91 -54.91
C GLU A 554 12.26 -1.84 -55.98
N ILE A 555 11.19 -1.19 -56.44
CA ILE A 555 11.27 0.00 -57.31
C ILE A 555 10.86 1.22 -56.48
N LYS A 556 11.82 2.11 -56.23
CA LYS A 556 11.61 3.29 -55.37
C LYS A 556 10.85 4.38 -56.11
N GLY A 557 9.94 5.05 -55.40
CA GLY A 557 9.32 6.28 -55.88
C GLY A 557 10.25 7.50 -55.80
N THR A 558 9.87 8.58 -56.47
CA THR A 558 10.50 9.88 -56.35
C THR A 558 10.38 10.35 -54.90
N ARG A 559 11.47 10.87 -54.30
CA ARG A 559 11.50 11.33 -52.89
C ARG A 559 10.78 12.68 -52.66
N ARG A 560 9.55 12.81 -53.14
CA ARG A 560 8.66 13.98 -53.09
C ARG A 560 7.23 13.46 -52.93
N SER A 561 6.43 14.13 -52.11
CA SER A 561 4.98 13.86 -51.98
C SER A 561 4.19 14.66 -53.02
N VAL A 562 3.00 14.20 -53.37
CA VAL A 562 2.06 15.00 -54.16
C VAL A 562 1.51 16.13 -53.29
N GLY A 563 1.48 17.36 -53.81
CA GLY A 563 0.85 18.51 -53.15
C GLY A 563 1.71 19.25 -52.12
N MET A 564 2.72 18.61 -51.52
CA MET A 564 3.63 19.26 -50.55
C MET A 564 4.71 20.10 -51.25
N HIS A 565 4.83 21.39 -50.90
CA HIS A 565 5.93 22.25 -51.35
C HIS A 565 7.07 22.24 -50.35
N ASP A 566 7.98 21.28 -50.49
CA ASP A 566 9.29 21.32 -49.83
C ASP A 566 10.42 21.57 -50.85
N ASP A 567 11.67 21.60 -50.41
CA ASP A 567 12.84 21.84 -51.30
C ASP A 567 12.93 20.84 -52.47
N ARG A 568 12.27 19.69 -52.35
CA ARG A 568 12.25 18.58 -53.34
C ARG A 568 11.09 18.74 -54.32
N PHE A 569 10.26 19.78 -54.19
CA PHE A 569 9.20 20.12 -55.15
C PHE A 569 9.74 20.41 -56.56
N LYS A 570 11.05 20.59 -56.76
CA LYS A 570 11.60 20.77 -58.11
C LYS A 570 11.92 19.48 -58.83
N THR A 571 11.91 18.34 -58.14
CA THR A 571 12.20 17.04 -58.74
C THR A 571 10.95 16.51 -59.44
N PRO A 572 10.99 16.27 -60.77
CA PRO A 572 9.85 15.70 -61.47
C PRO A 572 9.61 14.25 -61.04
N PHE A 573 8.36 13.80 -61.12
CA PHE A 573 8.05 12.38 -61.00
C PHE A 573 8.63 11.60 -62.20
N GLU A 574 9.20 10.43 -61.94
CA GLU A 574 9.83 9.59 -62.96
C GLU A 574 8.99 8.35 -63.23
N ASN A 575 8.95 7.92 -64.50
CA ASN A 575 8.36 6.64 -64.87
C ASN A 575 9.44 5.56 -64.90
N HIS A 576 9.12 4.42 -64.30
CA HIS A 576 9.86 3.19 -64.43
C HIS A 576 9.06 2.22 -65.29
N LYS A 577 9.64 1.78 -66.41
CA LYS A 577 9.05 0.75 -67.26
C LYS A 577 9.66 -0.60 -66.90
N ILE A 578 8.80 -1.57 -66.59
CA ILE A 578 9.18 -2.93 -66.22
C ILE A 578 8.38 -3.90 -67.10
N GLN A 579 9.08 -4.84 -67.74
CA GLN A 579 8.42 -5.98 -68.35
C GLN A 579 8.06 -6.98 -67.25
N ILE A 580 6.78 -7.33 -67.16
CA ILE A 580 6.27 -8.37 -66.25
C ILE A 580 5.89 -9.61 -67.07
N GLU A 581 6.04 -10.78 -66.47
CA GLU A 581 5.70 -12.08 -67.05
C GLU A 581 4.54 -12.70 -66.27
N LYS A 582 3.87 -13.68 -66.88
CA LYS A 582 2.83 -14.47 -66.21
C LYS A 582 3.37 -15.06 -64.91
N MET A 583 2.56 -15.05 -63.84
CA MET A 583 2.88 -15.41 -62.45
C MET A 583 3.67 -14.37 -61.65
N ASP A 584 4.17 -13.29 -62.28
CA ASP A 584 4.77 -12.19 -61.53
C ASP A 584 3.72 -11.52 -60.64
N LYS A 585 4.15 -11.05 -59.47
CA LYS A 585 3.28 -10.40 -58.49
C LYS A 585 3.76 -8.98 -58.20
N VAL A 586 2.84 -8.04 -58.23
CA VAL A 586 3.08 -6.62 -57.98
C VAL A 586 2.34 -6.21 -56.72
N PHE A 587 3.06 -5.57 -55.79
CA PHE A 587 2.52 -5.08 -54.54
C PHE A 587 2.69 -3.56 -54.44
N LEU A 588 1.58 -2.88 -54.15
CA LEU A 588 1.52 -1.46 -53.80
C LEU A 588 1.05 -1.34 -52.35
N PHE A 589 1.61 -0.43 -51.57
CA PHE A 589 1.27 -0.34 -50.14
C PHE A 589 1.56 1.04 -49.55
N SER A 590 0.93 1.33 -48.41
CA SER A 590 1.27 2.44 -47.50
C SER A 590 2.24 1.99 -46.40
N ASP A 591 2.74 2.94 -45.59
CA ASP A 591 3.72 2.64 -44.55
C ASP A 591 3.13 1.98 -43.29
N GLY A 592 1.80 1.93 -43.14
CA GLY A 592 1.17 1.49 -41.90
C GLY A 592 1.41 0.03 -41.52
N PHE A 593 1.58 -0.88 -42.49
CA PHE A 593 1.93 -2.27 -42.19
C PHE A 593 3.34 -2.37 -41.59
N PRO A 594 4.42 -1.90 -42.26
CA PRO A 594 5.77 -1.94 -41.69
C PRO A 594 5.92 -1.06 -40.43
N ASP A 595 5.13 -0.01 -40.27
CA ASP A 595 5.20 0.87 -39.10
C ASP A 595 4.41 0.39 -37.87
N GLN A 596 3.57 -0.65 -38.02
CA GLN A 596 2.81 -1.21 -36.92
C GLN A 596 3.72 -1.67 -35.77
N LYS A 597 3.44 -1.17 -34.56
CA LYS A 597 4.15 -1.56 -33.33
C LYS A 597 3.55 -2.82 -32.73
N GLY A 598 4.40 -3.73 -32.28
CA GLY A 598 3.95 -5.03 -31.81
C GLY A 598 5.06 -5.94 -31.30
N GLY A 599 4.71 -7.21 -31.15
CA GLY A 599 5.57 -8.28 -30.66
C GLY A 599 5.97 -8.12 -29.18
N PRO A 600 6.76 -9.07 -28.64
CA PRO A 600 7.12 -9.11 -27.22
C PRO A 600 7.89 -7.89 -26.70
N LYS A 601 8.45 -7.08 -27.61
CA LYS A 601 9.27 -5.89 -27.29
C LYS A 601 8.62 -4.57 -27.72
N GLY A 602 7.38 -4.58 -28.23
CA GLY A 602 6.67 -3.37 -28.68
C GLY A 602 7.39 -2.60 -29.80
N LYS A 603 8.08 -3.30 -30.71
CA LYS A 603 8.86 -2.69 -31.81
C LYS A 603 8.01 -2.57 -33.08
N LYS A 604 8.43 -1.73 -34.04
CA LYS A 604 7.85 -1.69 -35.39
C LYS A 604 8.03 -3.06 -36.09
N PHE A 605 7.15 -3.39 -37.02
CA PHE A 605 7.27 -4.60 -37.86
C PHE A 605 8.49 -4.51 -38.78
N TYR A 606 8.81 -3.31 -39.25
CA TYR A 606 9.87 -2.96 -40.19
C TYR A 606 9.66 -3.52 -41.62
N TYR A 607 10.30 -2.85 -42.58
CA TYR A 607 10.22 -3.21 -44.01
C TYR A 607 10.85 -4.56 -44.35
N GLN A 608 11.89 -4.99 -43.64
CA GLN A 608 12.59 -6.23 -43.98
C GLN A 608 11.70 -7.48 -43.75
N PRO A 609 11.06 -7.67 -42.57
CA PRO A 609 10.06 -8.72 -42.39
C PRO A 609 8.86 -8.59 -43.32
N PHE A 610 8.47 -7.37 -43.68
CA PHE A 610 7.38 -7.12 -44.63
C PHE A 610 7.72 -7.62 -46.05
N LYS A 611 8.95 -7.38 -46.52
CA LYS A 611 9.43 -7.95 -47.78
C LYS A 611 9.42 -9.48 -47.75
N GLU A 612 9.85 -10.08 -46.65
CA GLU A 612 9.87 -11.53 -46.46
C GLU A 612 8.44 -12.11 -46.48
N LEU A 613 7.49 -11.46 -45.82
CA LEU A 613 6.07 -11.82 -45.84
C LEU A 613 5.48 -11.78 -47.26
N LEU A 614 5.69 -10.68 -48.00
CA LEU A 614 5.19 -10.56 -49.36
C LEU A 614 5.86 -11.56 -50.32
N SER A 615 7.14 -11.85 -50.12
CA SER A 615 7.86 -12.90 -50.85
C SER A 615 7.29 -14.29 -50.52
N GLY A 616 6.91 -14.54 -49.26
CA GLY A 616 6.24 -15.78 -48.85
C GLY A 616 4.90 -15.97 -49.56
N ILE A 617 4.04 -14.96 -49.50
CA ILE A 617 2.74 -14.91 -50.20
C ILE A 617 2.92 -15.18 -51.70
N SER A 618 4.00 -14.65 -52.29
CA SER A 618 4.25 -14.79 -53.71
C SER A 618 4.49 -16.22 -54.19
N SER A 619 4.86 -17.12 -53.29
CA SER A 619 5.11 -18.54 -53.57
C SER A 619 3.82 -19.33 -53.83
N GLY A 620 2.67 -18.82 -53.37
CA GLY A 620 1.35 -19.37 -53.58
C GLY A 620 0.52 -18.57 -54.60
N SER A 621 -0.76 -18.91 -54.71
CA SER A 621 -1.73 -18.04 -55.40
C SER A 621 -1.93 -16.76 -54.60
N ILE A 622 -2.08 -15.62 -55.27
CA ILE A 622 -2.39 -14.35 -54.59
C ILE A 622 -3.79 -14.35 -53.94
N ALA A 623 -4.65 -15.30 -54.33
CA ALA A 623 -5.96 -15.49 -53.73
C ALA A 623 -5.82 -15.96 -52.27
N GLY A 624 -6.36 -15.18 -51.33
CA GLY A 624 -6.29 -15.45 -49.88
C GLY A 624 -5.10 -14.79 -49.17
N ALA A 625 -4.27 -14.04 -49.89
CA ALA A 625 -3.17 -13.26 -49.31
C ALA A 625 -3.66 -12.23 -48.26
N ASP A 626 -4.87 -11.68 -48.45
CA ASP A 626 -5.52 -10.77 -47.50
C ASP A 626 -5.76 -11.43 -46.13
N ILE A 627 -6.11 -12.72 -46.11
CA ILE A 627 -6.30 -13.49 -44.88
C ILE A 627 -4.97 -13.69 -44.15
N GLU A 628 -3.91 -14.02 -44.88
CA GLU A 628 -2.57 -14.20 -44.33
C GLU A 628 -2.01 -12.88 -43.78
N LEU A 629 -2.12 -11.78 -44.54
CA LEU A 629 -1.77 -10.44 -44.09
C LEU A 629 -2.51 -10.06 -42.81
N ASN A 630 -3.83 -10.30 -42.77
CA ASN A 630 -4.63 -10.00 -41.58
C ASN A 630 -4.17 -10.81 -40.36
N LYS A 631 -3.86 -12.09 -40.55
CA LYS A 631 -3.37 -12.95 -39.47
C LYS A 631 -2.03 -12.45 -38.93
N VAL A 632 -1.03 -12.29 -39.81
CA VAL A 632 0.32 -11.84 -39.40
C VAL A 632 0.27 -10.47 -38.75
N TYR A 633 -0.55 -9.56 -39.29
CA TYR A 633 -0.74 -8.23 -38.73
C TYR A 633 -1.34 -8.28 -37.31
N ASN A 634 -2.40 -9.06 -37.09
CA ASN A 634 -3.04 -9.17 -35.78
C ASN A 634 -2.14 -9.89 -34.77
N ASP A 635 -1.42 -10.93 -35.19
CA ASP A 635 -0.48 -11.67 -34.35
C ASP A 635 0.68 -10.77 -33.90
N TRP A 636 1.21 -9.94 -34.81
CA TRP A 636 2.23 -8.96 -34.48
C TRP A 636 1.70 -7.86 -33.57
N ARG A 637 0.57 -7.24 -33.92
CA ARG A 637 -0.04 -6.15 -33.15
C ARG A 637 -0.37 -6.59 -31.72
N GLY A 638 -0.91 -7.79 -31.53
CA GLY A 638 -1.33 -8.30 -30.23
C GLY A 638 -2.32 -7.34 -29.54
N LYS A 639 -1.97 -6.87 -28.33
CA LYS A 639 -2.76 -5.92 -27.53
C LYS A 639 -2.45 -4.44 -27.82
N HIS A 640 -1.52 -4.15 -28.72
CA HIS A 640 -1.18 -2.78 -29.08
C HIS A 640 -2.26 -2.18 -29.99
N GLU A 641 -2.43 -0.86 -29.93
CA GLU A 641 -3.30 -0.13 -30.84
C GLU A 641 -2.73 -0.15 -32.28
N GLN A 642 -3.63 -0.02 -33.26
CA GLN A 642 -3.22 0.18 -34.64
C GLN A 642 -2.57 1.57 -34.76
N PHE A 643 -1.33 1.61 -35.26
CA PHE A 643 -0.52 2.83 -35.22
C PHE A 643 -0.91 3.81 -36.32
N ASP A 644 -1.20 3.29 -37.51
CA ASP A 644 -1.59 4.04 -38.70
C ASP A 644 -2.64 3.31 -39.55
N ASP A 645 -3.21 4.01 -40.55
CA ASP A 645 -4.00 3.38 -41.60
C ASP A 645 -3.12 2.37 -42.37
N VAL A 646 -3.70 1.26 -42.84
CA VAL A 646 -2.94 0.20 -43.53
C VAL A 646 -3.57 -0.12 -44.88
N LEU A 647 -2.78 -0.01 -45.94
CA LEU A 647 -3.16 -0.40 -47.28
C LEU A 647 -2.10 -1.30 -47.92
N VAL A 648 -2.52 -2.46 -48.41
CA VAL A 648 -1.71 -3.35 -49.25
C VAL A 648 -2.58 -3.84 -50.41
N VAL A 649 -2.11 -3.63 -51.63
CA VAL A 649 -2.74 -4.07 -52.88
C VAL A 649 -1.81 -5.07 -53.54
N GLY A 650 -2.35 -6.22 -53.94
CA GLY A 650 -1.61 -7.24 -54.67
C GLY A 650 -2.26 -7.55 -56.00
N ILE A 651 -1.44 -7.65 -57.05
CA ILE A 651 -1.84 -8.03 -58.41
C ILE A 651 -0.94 -9.19 -58.86
N GLU A 652 -1.54 -10.28 -59.34
CA GLU A 652 -0.83 -11.39 -60.00
C GLU A 652 -1.13 -11.38 -61.50
N VAL A 653 -0.08 -11.35 -62.30
CA VAL A 653 -0.17 -11.29 -63.77
C VAL A 653 -0.58 -12.65 -64.32
N LEU A 654 -1.69 -12.71 -65.05
CA LEU A 654 -2.30 -13.95 -65.55
C LEU A 654 -1.83 -14.40 -66.93
#